data_AF-A0A2J7RR73-F1
#
_entry.id   AF-A0A2J7RR73-F1
#
_cell.length_a   1.000
_cell.length_b   1.000
_cell.length_c   1.000
_cell.angle_alpha   90.00
_cell.angle_beta   90.00
_cell.angle_gamma   90.00
#
_symmetry.space_group_name_H-M   'P 1'
#
loop_
_entity.id
_entity.type
_entity.pdbx_description
1 polymer ?
#
loop_
_entity_poly.entity_id
_entity_poly.type
_entity_poly.pdbx_seq_one_letter_code
_entity_poly.pdbx_strand_id
1 'polypeptide(L)'
;MTGYVEVLLLFAVLYWFLYPRTHRMVDVLSARLQDLYTKWESRSEPRLVQQANSQILSYGGLRRYGHQERLQKRALAREASRESKLGDLLEIKEEPWQLDLNMEKRPFMGLCCNNCTSNSRNSAVAKVHQEQGLRNILLVDAQDSGNNFLTRKFCHLSTVYQLKKYEYPQLALTVVKDEQLRQVIEAAAKDDYSKIGEEDDEVYKGILQGHEARATKILYDMRSTLSDFLLRVTSWLLYKLLPRFLTSVVAHPAQVQMLIKASNTGLPLIFLPMHRSHLDYILISFILLNNNIRSPLVAAGDNLRIPVFGWLLRGLGAFFIKRRMDPVQGRRDTVYRAVLHTYMMACLRAGHNIEFFIEGGRTRTGKACLPKGGLLSVIVDAYMDGTIEDALLVPVSVNYEKLVDGNFVREQLGQPKQMETFWKAIRSIWSVLNSNYGMMRIDFNQPFSLRELVRSFHACNKSKLHTSVPDSGGGGDSPLQSVPSENPKPIKSLHTVPSSASLYGTDIMVEEHRLIVESIARHIVYDCSSSTAVMSTNAVAFLLLNRFRNGVIMDKLVEAMEKLKKDLFYAGRDFGFTGDMVDVINHACDLLGPGLVRRERVIKSRDESVVMVRPFTMVPNVIELSYYSNVLLSHFVLDSVVVTALYSLLSADPNPPAMVGSYQVLPFTEEQVQQFALDLCEVLQFEFIFTQPCRQLETAIEDVLTQFRYKEILLCSEVCHVYSPV
;
A
#
# COMPACT_ATOMS: atom_id res chain seq x y z
N MET A 1 27.06 -9.22 -34.37
CA MET A 1 26.73 -10.64 -34.60
C MET A 1 26.30 -11.39 -33.33
N THR A 2 26.66 -10.94 -32.11
CA THR A 2 26.30 -11.57 -30.83
C THR A 2 24.82 -11.43 -30.45
N GLY A 3 24.18 -10.28 -30.75
CA GLY A 3 22.77 -10.06 -30.38
C GLY A 3 21.72 -10.94 -31.08
N TYR A 4 22.00 -11.46 -32.28
CA TYR A 4 21.04 -12.33 -33.00
C TYR A 4 21.00 -13.75 -32.44
N VAL A 5 22.15 -14.28 -32.02
CA VAL A 5 22.25 -15.60 -31.38
C VAL A 5 21.55 -15.58 -30.01
N GLU A 6 21.61 -14.45 -29.32
CA GLU A 6 21.01 -14.26 -27.99
C GLU A 6 19.49 -14.06 -28.06
N VAL A 7 18.98 -13.35 -29.08
CA VAL A 7 17.54 -13.25 -29.36
C VAL A 7 16.98 -14.62 -29.75
N LEU A 8 17.72 -15.41 -30.55
CA LEU A 8 17.35 -16.80 -30.87
C LEU A 8 17.32 -17.70 -29.64
N LEU A 9 18.22 -17.53 -28.67
CA LEU A 9 18.18 -18.24 -27.38
C LEU A 9 16.95 -17.85 -26.55
N LEU A 10 16.59 -16.56 -26.49
CA LEU A 10 15.37 -16.11 -25.83
C LEU A 10 14.11 -16.69 -26.51
N PHE A 11 14.07 -16.71 -27.84
CA PHE A 11 12.98 -17.34 -28.60
C PHE A 11 12.97 -18.87 -28.49
N ALA A 12 14.13 -19.53 -28.40
CA ALA A 12 14.22 -20.97 -28.16
C ALA A 12 13.75 -21.35 -26.75
N VAL A 13 14.08 -20.52 -25.75
CA VAL A 13 13.58 -20.64 -24.38
C VAL A 13 12.06 -20.41 -24.35
N LEU A 14 11.54 -19.38 -25.03
CA LEU A 14 10.10 -19.13 -25.19
C LEU A 14 9.38 -20.29 -25.91
N TYR A 15 9.98 -20.82 -26.98
CA TYR A 15 9.46 -21.95 -27.76
C TYR A 15 9.39 -23.23 -26.92
N TRP A 16 10.47 -23.55 -26.18
CA TRP A 16 10.50 -24.67 -25.24
C TRP A 16 9.50 -24.49 -24.08
N PHE A 17 9.31 -23.26 -23.59
CA PHE A 17 8.30 -22.94 -22.59
C PHE A 17 6.85 -23.05 -23.09
N LEU A 18 6.60 -22.95 -24.39
CA LEU A 18 5.26 -23.07 -24.98
C LEU A 18 4.91 -24.53 -25.36
N TYR A 19 5.90 -25.40 -25.44
CA TYR A 19 5.76 -26.81 -25.82
C TYR A 19 4.92 -27.70 -24.88
N PRO A 20 4.88 -27.52 -23.53
CA PRO A 20 4.11 -28.42 -22.66
C PRO A 20 2.59 -28.27 -22.78
N ARG A 21 2.11 -27.34 -23.62
CA ARG A 21 0.69 -27.02 -23.79
C ARG A 21 -0.06 -28.03 -24.64
N THR A 22 0.63 -28.89 -25.38
CA THR A 22 0.01 -29.90 -26.26
C THR A 22 -0.48 -31.11 -25.47
N HIS A 23 0.22 -31.54 -24.41
CA HIS A 23 -0.17 -32.74 -23.67
C HIS A 23 -1.33 -32.52 -22.68
N ARG A 24 -1.45 -31.35 -22.04
CA ARG A 24 -2.61 -31.04 -21.17
C ARG A 24 -3.88 -30.67 -21.95
N MET A 25 -3.78 -30.42 -23.26
CA MET A 25 -4.95 -30.13 -24.10
C MET A 25 -5.81 -31.38 -24.35
N VAL A 26 -5.22 -32.58 -24.25
CA VAL A 26 -5.95 -33.85 -24.44
C VAL A 26 -6.85 -34.15 -23.24
N ASP A 27 -6.39 -33.85 -22.03
CA ASP A 27 -7.16 -34.07 -20.79
C ASP A 27 -8.29 -33.03 -20.58
N VAL A 28 -8.09 -31.81 -21.10
CA VAL A 28 -9.14 -30.77 -21.08
C VAL A 28 -10.18 -31.02 -22.18
N LEU A 29 -9.80 -31.63 -23.31
CA LEU A 29 -10.75 -32.04 -24.35
C LEU A 29 -11.60 -33.24 -23.89
N SER A 30 -11.03 -34.20 -23.16
CA SER A 30 -11.79 -35.33 -22.61
C SER A 30 -12.78 -34.88 -21.52
N ALA A 31 -12.35 -34.00 -20.61
CA ALA A 31 -13.23 -33.41 -19.59
C ALA A 31 -14.38 -32.57 -20.19
N ARG A 32 -14.12 -31.81 -21.26
CA ARG A 32 -15.15 -31.01 -21.97
C ARG A 32 -16.12 -31.86 -22.80
N LEU A 33 -15.68 -33.01 -23.30
CA LEU A 33 -16.55 -33.99 -23.97
C LEU A 33 -17.48 -34.67 -22.96
N GLN A 34 -16.99 -34.96 -21.75
CA GLN A 34 -17.81 -35.49 -20.65
C GLN A 34 -18.87 -34.49 -20.17
N ASP A 35 -18.51 -33.20 -20.05
CA ASP A 35 -19.46 -32.13 -19.71
C ASP A 35 -20.50 -31.87 -20.80
N LEU A 36 -20.18 -32.12 -22.08
CA LEU A 36 -21.15 -32.01 -23.18
C LEU A 36 -22.09 -33.23 -23.23
N TYR A 37 -21.62 -34.40 -22.81
CA TYR A 37 -22.44 -35.61 -22.70
C TYR A 37 -23.47 -35.49 -21.56
N THR A 38 -23.07 -34.99 -20.39
CA THR A 38 -23.97 -34.75 -19.24
C THR A 38 -24.98 -33.62 -19.49
N LYS A 39 -24.60 -32.59 -20.28
CA LYS A 39 -25.53 -31.54 -20.73
C LYS A 39 -26.52 -31.99 -21.82
N TRP A 40 -26.19 -33.06 -22.54
CA TRP A 40 -27.07 -33.64 -23.55
C TRP A 40 -28.10 -34.57 -22.88
N GLU A 41 -27.70 -35.30 -21.84
CA GLU A 41 -28.55 -36.20 -21.04
C GLU A 41 -29.59 -35.44 -20.18
N SER A 42 -29.28 -34.21 -19.73
CA SER A 42 -30.21 -33.34 -18.98
C SER A 42 -31.24 -32.57 -19.84
N ARG A 43 -31.25 -32.77 -21.16
CA ARG A 43 -32.26 -32.20 -22.08
C ARG A 43 -33.44 -33.12 -22.36
N SER A 44 -33.43 -34.34 -21.83
CA SER A 44 -34.48 -35.35 -21.98
C SER A 44 -35.34 -35.50 -20.73
N GLU A 45 -35.94 -34.40 -20.26
CA GLU A 45 -37.06 -34.43 -19.31
C GLU A 45 -38.22 -33.54 -19.83
N PRO A 46 -39.45 -34.06 -19.96
CA PRO A 46 -40.58 -33.29 -20.45
C PRO A 46 -41.10 -32.33 -19.38
N ARG A 47 -41.04 -31.02 -19.66
CA ARG A 47 -41.68 -29.97 -18.85
C ARG A 47 -43.20 -30.03 -19.00
N LEU A 48 -43.90 -30.31 -17.90
CA LEU A 48 -45.34 -30.13 -17.78
C LEU A 48 -45.70 -28.63 -17.87
N VAL A 49 -46.42 -28.28 -18.93
CA VAL A 49 -47.02 -26.96 -19.13
C VAL A 49 -48.29 -26.88 -18.29
N GLN A 50 -48.26 -26.09 -17.23
CA GLN A 50 -49.44 -25.78 -16.41
C GLN A 50 -50.23 -24.67 -17.11
N GLN A 51 -51.38 -25.03 -17.70
CA GLN A 51 -52.31 -24.10 -18.34
C GLN A 51 -52.90 -23.14 -17.30
N ALA A 52 -52.61 -21.85 -17.45
CA ALA A 52 -53.28 -20.78 -16.71
C ALA A 52 -54.67 -20.53 -17.34
N ASN A 53 -55.72 -20.92 -16.62
CA ASN A 53 -57.11 -20.60 -16.97
C ASN A 53 -57.37 -19.10 -16.77
N SER A 54 -57.51 -18.36 -17.86
CA SER A 54 -58.02 -16.99 -17.87
C SER A 54 -59.56 -17.00 -17.75
N GLN A 55 -60.07 -16.95 -16.52
CA GLN A 55 -61.48 -16.65 -16.28
C GLN A 55 -61.75 -15.16 -16.46
N ILE A 56 -62.57 -14.83 -17.46
CA ILE A 56 -63.08 -13.49 -17.72
C ILE A 56 -64.05 -13.12 -16.58
N LEU A 57 -63.65 -12.16 -15.73
CA LEU A 57 -64.47 -11.61 -14.66
C LEU A 57 -65.58 -10.73 -15.22
N SER A 58 -66.84 -11.02 -14.84
CA SER A 58 -67.99 -10.19 -15.23
C SER A 58 -67.95 -8.81 -14.56
N TYR A 59 -68.59 -7.81 -15.19
CA TYR A 59 -68.59 -6.39 -14.79
C TYR A 59 -69.02 -6.13 -13.33
N GLY A 60 -69.83 -7.03 -12.73
CA GLY A 60 -70.21 -6.96 -11.31
C GLY A 60 -69.11 -7.38 -10.33
N GLY A 61 -68.17 -8.23 -10.75
CA GLY A 61 -67.03 -8.70 -9.95
C GLY A 61 -65.92 -7.66 -9.82
N LEU A 62 -65.65 -6.89 -10.88
CA LEU A 62 -64.67 -5.80 -10.90
C LEU A 62 -65.02 -4.68 -9.90
N ARG A 63 -66.31 -4.40 -9.69
CA ARG A 63 -66.76 -3.37 -8.72
C ARG A 63 -66.55 -3.80 -7.26
N ARG A 64 -66.68 -5.09 -6.95
CA ARG A 64 -66.42 -5.63 -5.61
C ARG A 64 -64.92 -5.72 -5.33
N TYR A 65 -64.12 -6.12 -6.31
CA TYR A 65 -62.66 -6.13 -6.22
C TYR A 65 -62.09 -4.73 -5.97
N GLY A 66 -62.56 -3.71 -6.69
CA GLY A 66 -62.10 -2.33 -6.49
C GLY A 66 -62.45 -1.73 -5.12
N HIS A 67 -63.55 -2.18 -4.48
CA HIS A 67 -63.88 -1.76 -3.12
C HIS A 67 -63.03 -2.49 -2.07
N GLN A 68 -62.77 -3.78 -2.27
CA GLN A 68 -61.95 -4.59 -1.37
C GLN A 68 -60.48 -4.16 -1.42
N GLU A 69 -59.96 -3.85 -2.61
CA GLU A 69 -58.60 -3.33 -2.82
C GLU A 69 -58.41 -1.94 -2.21
N ARG A 70 -59.42 -1.06 -2.28
CA ARG A 70 -59.38 0.26 -1.61
C ARG A 70 -59.41 0.15 -0.08
N LEU A 71 -60.14 -0.81 0.47
CA LEU A 71 -60.14 -1.08 1.91
C LEU A 71 -58.79 -1.66 2.34
N GLN A 72 -58.20 -2.56 1.57
CA GLN A 72 -56.87 -3.12 1.82
C GLN A 72 -55.77 -2.04 1.74
N LYS A 73 -55.80 -1.17 0.72
CA LYS A 73 -54.87 -0.04 0.60
C LYS A 73 -55.01 0.97 1.74
N ARG A 74 -56.23 1.20 2.25
CA ARG A 74 -56.45 2.06 3.43
C ARG A 74 -55.99 1.40 4.73
N ALA A 75 -56.14 0.08 4.86
CA ALA A 75 -55.61 -0.67 6.00
C ALA A 75 -54.07 -0.63 6.00
N LEU A 76 -53.44 -0.94 4.86
CA LEU A 76 -51.99 -0.86 4.67
C LEU A 76 -51.44 0.57 4.87
N ALA A 77 -52.14 1.60 4.40
CA ALA A 77 -51.72 2.98 4.64
C ALA A 77 -51.86 3.39 6.12
N ARG A 78 -52.85 2.84 6.84
CA ARG A 78 -53.00 3.05 8.29
C ARG A 78 -51.92 2.29 9.07
N GLU A 79 -51.59 1.07 8.67
CA GLU A 79 -50.46 0.31 9.24
C GLU A 79 -49.14 1.01 8.99
N ALA A 80 -48.85 1.43 7.76
CA ALA A 80 -47.64 2.19 7.42
C ALA A 80 -47.55 3.53 8.19
N SER A 81 -48.69 4.21 8.40
CA SER A 81 -48.72 5.42 9.23
C SER A 81 -48.57 5.13 10.73
N ARG A 82 -48.94 3.93 11.18
CA ARG A 82 -48.74 3.47 12.57
C ARG A 82 -47.29 3.04 12.79
N GLU A 83 -46.68 2.33 11.84
CA GLU A 83 -45.25 2.01 11.81
C GLU A 83 -44.38 3.26 11.74
N SER A 84 -44.74 4.24 10.90
CA SER A 84 -44.04 5.54 10.85
C SER A 84 -44.11 6.30 12.18
N LYS A 85 -45.19 6.15 12.95
CA LYS A 85 -45.32 6.76 14.29
C LYS A 85 -44.63 5.95 15.40
N LEU A 86 -44.43 4.65 15.20
CA LEU A 86 -43.65 3.79 16.08
C LEU A 86 -42.14 4.00 15.88
N GLY A 87 -41.71 4.30 14.65
CA GLY A 87 -40.31 4.63 14.33
C GLY A 87 -39.79 5.93 14.96
N ASP A 88 -40.69 6.79 15.44
CA ASP A 88 -40.36 8.05 16.13
C ASP A 88 -40.41 7.94 17.67
N LEU A 89 -40.67 6.75 18.22
CA LEU A 89 -40.64 6.49 19.66
C LEU A 89 -39.29 5.85 20.04
N LEU A 90 -38.65 6.38 21.09
CA LEU A 90 -37.42 5.81 21.64
C LEU A 90 -37.77 4.60 22.51
N GLU A 91 -37.44 3.40 22.04
CA GLU A 91 -37.51 2.17 22.85
C GLU A 91 -36.29 2.07 23.77
N ILE A 92 -36.53 1.68 25.02
CA ILE A 92 -35.45 1.27 25.94
C ILE A 92 -35.02 -0.12 25.49
N LYS A 93 -33.74 -0.26 25.15
CA LYS A 93 -33.16 -1.53 24.70
C LYS A 93 -33.10 -2.52 25.86
N GLU A 94 -34.08 -3.41 25.96
CA GLU A 94 -34.14 -4.47 26.98
C GLU A 94 -33.34 -5.73 26.59
N GLU A 95 -33.00 -5.88 25.30
CA GLU A 95 -32.15 -6.97 24.84
C GLU A 95 -30.66 -6.57 24.82
N PRO A 96 -29.75 -7.46 25.25
CA PRO A 96 -28.32 -7.21 25.12
C PRO A 96 -27.98 -6.90 23.67
N TRP A 97 -26.98 -6.06 23.46
CA TRP A 97 -26.53 -5.65 22.12
C TRP A 97 -26.13 -6.86 21.27
N GLN A 98 -27.06 -7.40 20.48
CA GLN A 98 -26.72 -8.32 19.41
C GLN A 98 -26.16 -7.48 18.27
N LEU A 99 -24.84 -7.51 18.15
CA LEU A 99 -24.13 -7.02 16.97
C LEU A 99 -24.52 -7.93 15.80
N ASP A 100 -25.55 -7.53 15.05
CA ASP A 100 -25.83 -8.08 13.72
C ASP A 100 -24.69 -7.64 12.78
N LEU A 101 -23.56 -8.34 12.91
CA LEU A 101 -22.45 -8.21 11.99
C LEU A 101 -22.87 -8.90 10.70
N ASN A 102 -23.36 -8.12 9.75
CA ASN A 102 -23.20 -8.47 8.34
C ASN A 102 -21.70 -8.43 8.00
N MET A 103 -20.93 -9.40 8.51
CA MET A 103 -19.54 -9.69 8.12
C MET A 103 -19.42 -10.06 6.64
N GLU A 104 -20.56 -10.16 5.94
CA GLU A 104 -20.63 -10.47 4.51
C GLU A 104 -19.98 -9.39 3.64
N LYS A 105 -19.99 -8.11 4.07
CA LYS A 105 -19.43 -7.01 3.27
C LYS A 105 -18.01 -6.66 3.72
N ARG A 106 -17.03 -6.90 2.84
CA ARG A 106 -15.63 -6.51 3.03
C ARG A 106 -15.48 -4.98 3.10
N PRO A 107 -14.59 -4.44 3.95
CA PRO A 107 -14.33 -3.01 3.98
C PRO A 107 -13.62 -2.56 2.68
N PHE A 108 -14.05 -1.43 2.13
CA PHE A 108 -13.36 -0.82 0.99
C PHE A 108 -12.14 -0.03 1.46
N MET A 109 -10.95 -0.57 1.20
CA MET A 109 -9.68 0.01 1.64
C MET A 109 -9.13 1.04 0.66
N GLY A 110 -8.32 1.96 1.19
CA GLY A 110 -7.49 2.86 0.41
C GLY A 110 -8.14 4.19 0.02
N LEU A 111 -9.21 4.62 0.69
CA LEU A 111 -9.75 5.97 0.49
C LEU A 111 -8.76 7.05 1.01
N CYS A 112 -8.63 8.17 0.30
CA CYS A 112 -7.73 9.25 0.70
C CYS A 112 -8.26 9.99 1.93
N CYS A 113 -7.39 10.68 2.68
CA CYS A 113 -7.75 11.29 3.96
C CYS A 113 -8.85 12.35 3.83
N ASN A 114 -9.83 12.30 4.73
CA ASN A 114 -10.94 13.25 4.74
C ASN A 114 -10.53 14.65 5.21
N ASN A 115 -9.50 14.77 6.05
CA ASN A 115 -9.12 16.05 6.64
C ASN A 115 -8.30 16.92 5.69
N CYS A 116 -7.31 16.33 5.00
CA CYS A 116 -6.40 17.08 4.13
C CYS A 116 -6.75 16.98 2.63
N THR A 117 -7.57 16.00 2.22
CA THR A 117 -7.93 15.76 0.81
C THR A 117 -9.44 15.54 0.61
N SER A 118 -10.27 16.35 1.25
CA SER A 118 -11.73 16.21 1.24
C SER A 118 -12.35 16.33 -0.17
N ASN A 119 -11.84 17.21 -1.02
CA ASN A 119 -12.33 17.39 -2.40
C ASN A 119 -11.97 16.18 -3.26
N SER A 120 -10.72 15.70 -3.17
CA SER A 120 -10.30 14.46 -3.84
C SER A 120 -11.13 13.28 -3.36
N ARG A 121 -11.39 13.19 -2.06
CA ARG A 121 -12.21 12.12 -1.44
C ARG A 121 -13.64 12.10 -1.96
N ASN A 122 -14.27 13.28 -2.08
CA ASN A 122 -15.67 13.41 -2.51
C ASN A 122 -15.86 13.45 -4.04
N SER A 123 -14.76 13.42 -4.81
CA SER A 123 -14.78 13.52 -6.26
C SER A 123 -15.53 12.36 -6.95
N ALA A 124 -15.90 12.56 -8.23
CA ALA A 124 -16.55 11.53 -9.06
C ALA A 124 -15.73 10.24 -9.23
N VAL A 125 -14.43 10.29 -8.88
CA VAL A 125 -13.54 9.12 -8.80
C VAL A 125 -13.99 8.18 -7.68
N ALA A 126 -14.54 8.67 -6.57
CA ALA A 126 -14.92 7.89 -5.40
C ALA A 126 -16.27 7.14 -5.50
N LYS A 127 -17.20 7.62 -6.34
CA LYS A 127 -18.56 7.06 -6.48
C LYS A 127 -18.63 5.73 -7.24
N VAL A 128 -17.49 5.07 -7.44
CA VAL A 128 -17.42 3.77 -8.13
C VAL A 128 -17.94 2.67 -7.21
N HIS A 129 -18.67 1.69 -7.75
CA HIS A 129 -19.29 0.59 -7.02
C HIS A 129 -18.33 -0.12 -6.05
N GLN A 130 -18.40 0.24 -4.77
CA GLN A 130 -17.61 -0.34 -3.68
C GLN A 130 -18.00 -1.79 -3.39
N GLU A 131 -19.14 -2.25 -3.90
CA GLU A 131 -19.70 -3.59 -3.63
C GLU A 131 -19.16 -4.71 -4.53
N GLN A 132 -18.18 -4.42 -5.39
CA GLN A 132 -17.60 -5.43 -6.29
C GLN A 132 -16.59 -6.31 -5.54
N GLY A 133 -16.69 -7.64 -5.73
CA GLY A 133 -15.71 -8.60 -5.21
C GLY A 133 -14.32 -8.44 -5.84
N LEU A 134 -13.33 -9.06 -5.21
CA LEU A 134 -11.95 -9.02 -5.69
C LEU A 134 -11.79 -9.79 -7.01
N ARG A 135 -11.03 -9.26 -7.98
CA ARG A 135 -10.80 -9.92 -9.28
C ARG A 135 -9.37 -10.41 -9.38
N ASN A 136 -9.20 -11.66 -9.83
CA ASN A 136 -7.90 -12.18 -10.22
C ASN A 136 -7.53 -11.67 -11.61
N ILE A 137 -6.49 -10.83 -11.69
CA ILE A 137 -6.06 -10.14 -12.90
C ILE A 137 -5.41 -11.11 -13.90
N LEU A 138 -4.94 -12.26 -13.43
CA LEU A 138 -4.35 -13.29 -14.31
C LEU A 138 -5.42 -14.04 -15.13
N LEU A 139 -6.68 -14.01 -14.69
CA LEU A 139 -7.79 -14.64 -15.39
C LEU A 139 -8.39 -13.63 -16.37
N VAL A 140 -8.22 -13.92 -17.66
CA VAL A 140 -8.85 -13.15 -18.75
C VAL A 140 -10.13 -13.88 -19.15
N ASP A 141 -11.28 -13.25 -18.92
CA ASP A 141 -12.57 -13.82 -19.28
C ASP A 141 -12.71 -13.92 -20.80
N ALA A 142 -13.03 -15.12 -21.30
CA ALA A 142 -13.21 -15.38 -22.73
C ALA A 142 -14.41 -14.62 -23.32
N GLN A 143 -15.30 -14.08 -22.47
CA GLN A 143 -16.45 -13.26 -22.88
C GLN A 143 -16.03 -11.82 -23.23
N ASP A 144 -15.05 -11.25 -22.52
CA ASP A 144 -14.53 -9.90 -22.78
C ASP A 144 -13.74 -9.83 -24.11
N SER A 145 -13.21 -10.97 -24.59
CA SER A 145 -12.33 -11.07 -25.76
C SER A 145 -13.07 -11.26 -27.11
N GLY A 146 -14.41 -11.17 -27.15
CA GLY A 146 -15.22 -11.24 -28.37
C GLY A 146 -15.72 -12.64 -28.75
N ASN A 147 -16.64 -12.69 -29.72
CA ASN A 147 -17.43 -13.90 -30.04
C ASN A 147 -16.69 -14.94 -30.91
N ASN A 148 -15.49 -14.63 -31.40
CA ASN A 148 -14.79 -15.46 -32.38
C ASN A 148 -14.02 -16.61 -31.73
N PHE A 149 -13.96 -17.77 -32.40
CA PHE A 149 -13.23 -18.95 -31.91
C PHE A 149 -11.74 -18.67 -31.67
N LEU A 150 -11.10 -17.91 -32.58
CA LEU A 150 -9.68 -17.55 -32.47
C LEU A 150 -9.40 -16.65 -31.28
N THR A 151 -10.28 -15.68 -30.99
CA THR A 151 -10.10 -14.78 -29.84
C THR A 151 -10.32 -15.49 -28.51
N ARG A 152 -11.20 -16.50 -28.46
CA ARG A 152 -11.34 -17.37 -27.28
C ARG A 152 -10.11 -18.27 -27.05
N LYS A 153 -9.55 -18.86 -28.11
CA LYS A 153 -8.35 -19.73 -28.03
C LYS A 153 -7.08 -18.93 -27.69
N PHE A 154 -6.94 -17.74 -28.26
CA PHE A 154 -5.80 -16.84 -28.06
C PHE A 154 -6.19 -15.59 -27.28
N CYS A 155 -6.96 -15.74 -26.21
CA CYS A 155 -7.51 -14.62 -25.41
C CYS A 155 -6.43 -13.61 -25.02
N HIS A 156 -5.34 -14.04 -24.38
CA HIS A 156 -4.27 -13.13 -23.97
C HIS A 156 -3.60 -12.38 -25.14
N LEU A 157 -3.45 -13.02 -26.30
CA LEU A 157 -2.87 -12.34 -27.46
C LEU A 157 -3.85 -11.31 -28.03
N SER A 158 -5.14 -11.64 -28.05
CA SER A 158 -6.21 -10.72 -28.43
C SER A 158 -6.28 -9.51 -27.50
N THR A 159 -6.26 -9.74 -26.18
CA THR A 159 -6.25 -8.67 -25.16
C THR A 159 -5.07 -7.72 -25.36
N VAL A 160 -3.87 -8.27 -25.53
CA VAL A 160 -2.64 -7.48 -25.72
C VAL A 160 -2.65 -6.71 -27.05
N TYR A 161 -3.23 -7.29 -28.10
CA TYR A 161 -3.37 -6.61 -29.38
C TYR A 161 -4.34 -5.42 -29.30
N GLN A 162 -5.40 -5.53 -28.50
CA GLN A 162 -6.42 -4.48 -28.31
C GLN A 162 -5.97 -3.34 -27.38
N LEU A 163 -4.79 -3.42 -26.76
CA LEU A 163 -4.30 -2.37 -25.87
C LEU A 163 -4.15 -1.03 -26.60
N LYS A 164 -4.55 0.04 -25.92
CA LYS A 164 -4.39 1.42 -26.40
C LYS A 164 -2.91 1.77 -26.53
N LYS A 165 -2.54 2.33 -27.68
CA LYS A 165 -1.19 2.83 -27.94
C LYS A 165 -1.04 4.24 -27.34
N TYR A 166 0.08 4.48 -26.69
CA TYR A 166 0.47 5.78 -26.17
C TYR A 166 1.75 6.27 -26.82
N GLU A 167 1.87 7.59 -26.97
CA GLU A 167 3.11 8.21 -27.44
C GLU A 167 4.03 8.49 -26.26
N TYR A 168 5.32 8.22 -26.45
CA TYR A 168 6.35 8.44 -25.45
C TYR A 168 7.51 9.21 -26.08
N PRO A 169 7.47 10.56 -26.03
CA PRO A 169 8.52 11.37 -26.63
C PRO A 169 9.85 11.13 -25.93
N GLN A 170 10.95 11.10 -26.69
CA GLN A 170 12.28 10.96 -26.11
C GLN A 170 12.81 12.33 -25.65
N LEU A 171 12.92 12.53 -24.34
CA LEU A 171 13.17 13.84 -23.75
C LEU A 171 14.65 14.15 -23.51
N ALA A 172 15.52 13.14 -23.61
CA ALA A 172 16.95 13.30 -23.33
C ALA A 172 17.62 14.41 -24.16
N LEU A 173 17.22 14.61 -25.42
CA LEU A 173 17.81 15.66 -26.26
C LEU A 173 17.34 17.08 -25.87
N THR A 174 16.12 17.19 -25.33
CA THR A 174 15.55 18.46 -24.87
C THR A 174 16.20 18.91 -23.56
N VAL A 175 16.45 17.98 -22.65
CA VAL A 175 17.04 18.24 -21.33
C VAL A 175 18.45 18.82 -21.42
N VAL A 176 19.26 18.40 -22.39
CA VAL A 176 20.62 18.95 -22.60
C VAL A 176 20.60 20.44 -22.99
N LYS A 177 19.50 20.91 -23.58
CA LYS A 177 19.34 22.30 -24.02
C LYS A 177 18.78 23.22 -22.92
N ASP A 178 18.41 22.66 -21.76
CA ASP A 178 17.80 23.40 -20.68
C ASP A 178 18.77 24.44 -20.07
N GLU A 179 18.28 25.65 -19.85
CA GLU A 179 19.08 26.78 -19.37
C GLU A 179 19.54 26.59 -17.92
N GLN A 180 18.68 26.05 -17.05
CA GLN A 180 19.04 25.83 -15.65
C GLN A 180 20.14 24.77 -15.53
N LEU A 181 20.07 23.72 -16.34
CA LEU A 181 21.12 22.70 -16.38
C LEU A 181 22.46 23.29 -16.84
N ARG A 182 22.45 24.16 -17.86
CA ARG A 182 23.66 24.84 -18.34
C ARG A 182 24.28 25.72 -17.26
N GLN A 183 23.47 26.52 -16.55
CA GLN A 183 23.96 27.35 -15.45
C GLN A 183 24.62 26.53 -14.34
N VAL A 184 24.05 25.37 -13.98
CA VAL A 184 24.67 24.48 -12.97
C VAL A 184 25.96 23.85 -13.48
N ILE A 185 26.03 23.47 -14.77
CA ILE A 185 27.26 22.96 -15.40
C ILE A 185 28.35 24.03 -15.38
N GLU A 186 28.02 25.27 -15.73
CA GLU A 186 28.96 26.40 -15.69
C GLU A 186 29.43 26.69 -14.26
N ALA A 187 28.54 26.68 -13.28
CA ALA A 187 28.89 26.85 -11.87
C ALA A 187 29.84 25.74 -11.38
N ALA A 188 29.54 24.47 -11.72
CA ALA A 188 30.42 23.35 -11.39
C ALA A 188 31.79 23.45 -12.09
N ALA A 189 31.83 23.90 -13.34
CA ALA A 189 33.06 24.13 -14.07
C ALA A 189 33.91 25.25 -13.45
N LYS A 190 33.29 26.37 -13.03
CA LYS A 190 33.96 27.46 -12.30
C LYS A 190 34.52 26.99 -10.95
N ASP A 191 33.75 26.19 -10.22
CA ASP A 191 34.18 25.59 -8.95
C ASP A 191 35.41 24.69 -9.12
N ASP A 192 35.48 23.91 -10.19
CA ASP A 192 36.64 23.06 -10.46
C ASP A 192 37.82 23.84 -11.02
N TYR A 193 37.57 24.85 -11.86
CA TYR A 193 38.59 25.77 -12.37
C TYR A 193 39.27 26.55 -11.25
N SER A 194 38.52 27.07 -10.28
CA SER A 194 39.06 27.82 -9.14
C SER A 194 40.02 27.01 -8.25
N LYS A 195 39.97 25.67 -8.31
CA LYS A 195 40.89 24.78 -7.57
C LYS A 195 42.21 24.56 -8.29
N ILE A 196 42.25 24.76 -9.61
CA ILE A 196 43.44 24.51 -10.43
C ILE A 196 44.41 25.69 -10.34
N GLY A 197 43.90 26.91 -10.10
CA GLY A 197 44.73 28.09 -9.82
C GLY A 197 45.52 28.63 -11.03
N GLU A 198 45.20 28.18 -12.24
CA GLU A 198 45.78 28.64 -13.51
C GLU A 198 44.81 29.57 -14.25
N GLU A 199 45.26 30.76 -14.66
CA GLU A 199 44.46 31.75 -15.39
C GLU A 199 44.54 31.53 -16.92
N ASP A 200 44.12 30.34 -17.39
CA ASP A 200 44.05 30.03 -18.82
C ASP A 200 42.60 29.80 -19.31
N ASP A 201 42.17 30.59 -20.29
CA ASP A 201 40.84 30.51 -20.91
C ASP A 201 40.62 29.18 -21.67
N GLU A 202 41.68 28.59 -22.24
CA GLU A 202 41.60 27.28 -22.90
C GLU A 202 41.37 26.15 -21.90
N VAL A 203 41.98 26.24 -20.72
CA VAL A 203 41.81 25.28 -19.63
C VAL A 203 40.36 25.32 -19.11
N TYR A 204 39.81 26.52 -18.91
CA TYR A 204 38.39 26.67 -18.53
C TYR A 204 37.45 26.06 -19.56
N LYS A 205 37.65 26.31 -20.86
CA LYS A 205 36.85 25.73 -21.94
C LYS A 205 36.94 24.20 -21.97
N GLY A 206 38.12 23.63 -21.75
CA GLY A 206 38.32 22.19 -21.65
C GLY A 206 37.55 21.55 -20.49
N ILE A 207 37.55 22.19 -19.32
CA ILE A 207 36.82 21.74 -18.13
C ILE A 207 35.30 21.81 -18.36
N LEU A 208 34.82 22.91 -18.95
CA LEU A 208 33.41 23.09 -19.28
C LEU A 208 32.91 21.99 -20.23
N GLN A 209 33.64 21.73 -21.32
CA GLN A 209 33.33 20.64 -22.25
C GLN A 209 33.36 19.26 -21.57
N GLY A 210 34.28 19.05 -20.63
CA GLY A 210 34.33 17.85 -19.80
C GLY A 210 33.05 17.63 -18.99
N HIS A 211 32.55 18.67 -18.34
CA HIS A 211 31.29 18.62 -17.58
C HIS A 211 30.05 18.48 -18.47
N GLU A 212 30.00 19.13 -19.64
CA GLU A 212 28.93 18.95 -20.62
C GLU A 212 28.86 17.51 -21.16
N ALA A 213 30.02 16.95 -21.53
CA ALA A 213 30.12 15.56 -21.99
C ALA A 213 29.72 14.58 -20.87
N ARG A 214 30.10 14.88 -19.63
CA ARG A 214 29.70 14.11 -18.45
C ARG A 214 28.20 14.17 -18.20
N ALA A 215 27.58 15.36 -18.24
CA ALA A 215 26.14 15.54 -18.08
C ALA A 215 25.36 14.76 -19.16
N THR A 216 25.82 14.84 -20.41
CA THR A 216 25.24 14.10 -21.54
C THR A 216 25.34 12.58 -21.33
N LYS A 217 26.49 12.09 -20.86
CA LYS A 217 26.69 10.66 -20.54
C LYS A 217 25.77 10.20 -19.41
N ILE A 218 25.68 10.98 -18.33
CA ILE A 218 24.77 10.69 -17.19
C ILE A 218 23.33 10.59 -17.69
N LEU A 219 22.89 11.55 -18.49
CA LEU A 219 21.53 11.56 -19.03
C LEU A 219 21.26 10.38 -19.97
N TYR A 220 22.21 10.05 -20.85
CA TYR A 220 22.09 8.91 -21.76
C TYR A 220 21.98 7.59 -20.99
N ASP A 221 22.68 7.49 -19.86
CA ASP A 221 22.65 6.33 -18.99
C ASP A 221 21.39 6.26 -18.11
N MET A 222 20.85 7.41 -17.73
CA MET A 222 19.65 7.52 -16.91
C MET A 222 18.37 7.28 -17.70
N ARG A 223 18.29 7.79 -18.94
CA ARG A 223 17.03 7.91 -19.69
C ARG A 223 16.28 6.59 -19.87
N SER A 224 14.96 6.72 -19.91
CA SER A 224 14.06 5.66 -20.36
C SER A 224 14.01 5.58 -21.89
N THR A 225 13.72 4.40 -22.44
CA THR A 225 13.49 4.18 -23.88
C THR A 225 12.22 3.38 -24.08
N LEU A 226 11.14 3.81 -23.43
CA LEU A 226 9.88 3.10 -23.38
C LEU A 226 9.36 2.78 -24.80
N SER A 227 9.02 1.53 -25.03
CA SER A 227 8.54 1.02 -26.32
C SER A 227 7.22 0.28 -26.17
N ASP A 228 6.20 0.75 -26.91
CA ASP A 228 4.86 0.12 -26.94
C ASP A 228 4.92 -1.35 -27.36
N PHE A 229 5.80 -1.68 -28.32
CA PHE A 229 6.00 -3.07 -28.76
C PHE A 229 6.53 -3.95 -27.62
N LEU A 230 7.53 -3.48 -26.87
CA LEU A 230 8.10 -4.23 -25.75
C LEU A 230 7.10 -4.39 -24.61
N LEU A 231 6.31 -3.35 -24.32
CA LEU A 231 5.23 -3.39 -23.34
C LEU A 231 4.21 -4.49 -23.68
N ARG A 232 3.75 -4.57 -24.93
CA ARG A 232 2.80 -5.60 -25.39
C ARG A 232 3.39 -7.01 -25.29
N VAL A 233 4.59 -7.23 -25.82
CA VAL A 233 5.27 -8.54 -25.76
C VAL A 233 5.43 -8.98 -24.30
N THR A 234 5.82 -8.06 -23.42
CA THR A 234 6.02 -8.35 -22.00
C THR A 234 4.70 -8.65 -21.30
N SER A 235 3.63 -7.91 -21.58
CA SER A 235 2.30 -8.21 -21.03
C SER A 235 1.82 -9.61 -21.42
N TRP A 236 1.93 -9.97 -22.71
CA TRP A 236 1.60 -11.30 -23.18
C TRP A 236 2.42 -12.39 -22.48
N LEU A 237 3.72 -12.14 -22.28
CA LEU A 237 4.62 -13.06 -21.58
C LEU A 237 4.22 -13.21 -20.10
N LEU A 238 3.91 -12.12 -19.41
CA LEU A 238 3.51 -12.13 -18.00
C LEU A 238 2.21 -12.90 -17.76
N TYR A 239 1.23 -12.80 -18.66
CA TYR A 239 0.04 -13.65 -18.64
C TYR A 239 0.35 -15.15 -18.71
N LYS A 240 1.53 -15.56 -19.20
CA LYS A 240 1.97 -16.96 -19.25
C LYS A 240 2.88 -17.35 -18.10
N LEU A 241 3.72 -16.43 -17.64
CA LEU A 241 4.72 -16.71 -16.62
C LEU A 241 4.15 -16.61 -15.21
N LEU A 242 3.36 -15.58 -14.90
CA LEU A 242 2.85 -15.35 -13.54
C LEU A 242 2.03 -16.54 -13.00
N PRO A 243 1.08 -17.14 -13.76
CA PRO A 243 0.31 -18.29 -13.27
C PRO A 243 1.12 -19.57 -13.02
N ARG A 244 2.41 -19.61 -13.38
CA ARG A 244 3.27 -20.78 -13.10
C ARG A 244 3.72 -20.85 -11.66
N PHE A 245 3.91 -19.71 -11.01
CA PHE A 245 4.48 -19.62 -9.67
C PHE A 245 3.61 -18.83 -8.68
N LEU A 246 2.67 -18.03 -9.17
CA LEU A 246 1.63 -17.38 -8.37
C LEU A 246 0.29 -18.08 -8.61
N THR A 247 -0.41 -18.38 -7.52
CA THR A 247 -1.77 -18.91 -7.57
C THR A 247 -2.75 -17.86 -8.13
N SER A 248 -2.61 -16.62 -7.69
CA SER A 248 -3.47 -15.52 -8.11
C SER A 248 -2.84 -14.15 -7.86
N VAL A 249 -3.22 -13.17 -8.69
CA VAL A 249 -2.90 -11.76 -8.48
C VAL A 249 -4.21 -11.01 -8.38
N VAL A 250 -4.50 -10.47 -7.20
CA VAL A 250 -5.83 -9.98 -6.88
C VAL A 250 -5.80 -8.48 -6.65
N ALA A 251 -6.65 -7.75 -7.37
CA ALA A 251 -6.90 -6.32 -7.15
C ALA A 251 -8.40 -6.04 -7.08
N HIS A 252 -8.75 -4.93 -6.43
CA HIS A 252 -10.14 -4.51 -6.35
C HIS A 252 -10.56 -3.80 -7.65
N PRO A 253 -11.62 -4.23 -8.36
CA PRO A 253 -12.03 -3.62 -9.63
C PRO A 253 -12.38 -2.13 -9.51
N ALA A 254 -13.06 -1.74 -8.42
CA ALA A 254 -13.35 -0.32 -8.16
C ALA A 254 -12.09 0.54 -8.09
N GLN A 255 -11.00 0.07 -7.45
CA GLN A 255 -9.73 0.80 -7.39
C GLN A 255 -9.12 1.00 -8.78
N VAL A 256 -9.16 -0.04 -9.64
CA VAL A 256 -8.69 0.08 -11.03
C VAL A 256 -9.53 1.09 -11.81
N GLN A 257 -10.85 1.08 -11.63
CA GLN A 257 -11.75 2.06 -12.27
C GLN A 257 -11.47 3.50 -11.78
N MET A 258 -11.12 3.69 -10.51
CA MET A 258 -10.67 5.00 -10.01
C MET A 258 -9.45 5.49 -10.78
N LEU A 259 -8.48 4.62 -11.05
CA LEU A 259 -7.28 4.97 -11.82
C LEU A 259 -7.60 5.31 -13.28
N ILE A 260 -8.52 4.57 -13.92
CA ILE A 260 -8.97 4.89 -15.29
C ILE A 260 -9.59 6.29 -15.33
N LYS A 261 -10.47 6.61 -14.37
CA LYS A 261 -11.06 7.95 -14.25
C LYS A 261 -10.00 9.03 -14.01
N ALA A 262 -9.04 8.77 -13.12
CA ALA A 262 -7.93 9.68 -12.84
C ALA A 262 -7.06 9.91 -14.08
N SER A 263 -6.76 8.86 -14.84
CA SER A 263 -5.98 8.95 -16.09
C SER A 263 -6.67 9.79 -17.16
N ASN A 264 -8.00 9.87 -17.15
CA ASN A 264 -8.77 10.66 -18.13
C ASN A 264 -8.75 12.18 -17.82
N THR A 265 -8.28 12.59 -16.64
CA THR A 265 -8.14 14.02 -16.28
C THR A 265 -7.01 14.72 -17.05
N GLY A 266 -6.08 13.97 -17.62
CA GLY A 266 -4.89 14.50 -18.30
C GLY A 266 -3.76 14.92 -17.35
N LEU A 267 -3.98 14.87 -16.03
CA LEU A 267 -2.94 15.13 -15.03
C LEU A 267 -1.97 13.95 -14.91
N PRO A 268 -0.68 14.19 -14.63
CA PRO A 268 0.29 13.12 -14.39
C PRO A 268 -0.08 12.33 -13.13
N LEU A 269 -0.10 11.00 -13.24
CA LEU A 269 -0.27 10.09 -12.12
C LEU A 269 1.09 9.72 -11.54
N ILE A 270 1.25 9.89 -10.23
CA ILE A 270 2.47 9.58 -9.50
C ILE A 270 2.20 8.38 -8.60
N PHE A 271 2.70 7.20 -8.99
CA PHE A 271 2.52 5.96 -8.25
C PHE A 271 3.59 5.81 -7.18
N LEU A 272 3.16 5.61 -5.94
CA LEU A 272 4.02 5.60 -4.76
C LEU A 272 3.85 4.28 -3.99
N PRO A 273 4.39 3.17 -4.53
CA PRO A 273 4.31 1.87 -3.89
C PRO A 273 5.25 1.71 -2.68
N MET A 274 4.83 0.85 -1.75
CA MET A 274 5.72 0.22 -0.77
C MET A 274 6.53 -0.89 -1.45
N HIS A 275 7.81 -1.05 -1.09
CA HIS A 275 8.70 -1.96 -1.80
C HIS A 275 8.97 -3.25 -1.01
N ARG A 276 8.44 -4.37 -1.49
CA ARG A 276 8.64 -5.71 -0.94
C ARG A 276 9.51 -6.57 -1.85
N SER A 277 9.24 -6.58 -3.16
CA SER A 277 9.87 -7.48 -4.15
C SER A 277 10.20 -6.75 -5.45
N HIS A 278 11.15 -7.28 -6.21
CA HIS A 278 11.36 -6.85 -7.60
C HIS A 278 10.16 -7.10 -8.52
N LEU A 279 9.16 -7.88 -8.08
CA LEU A 279 7.94 -8.08 -8.84
C LEU A 279 6.98 -6.87 -8.74
N ASP A 280 7.12 -6.01 -7.72
CA ASP A 280 6.19 -4.91 -7.44
C ASP A 280 5.98 -3.99 -8.67
N TYR A 281 7.05 -3.43 -9.22
CA TYR A 281 6.98 -2.51 -10.37
C TYR A 281 6.55 -3.22 -11.66
N ILE A 282 6.87 -4.51 -11.80
CA ILE A 282 6.46 -5.31 -12.96
C ILE A 282 4.94 -5.45 -12.96
N LEU A 283 4.36 -5.74 -11.80
CA LEU A 283 2.93 -5.98 -11.66
C LEU A 283 2.11 -4.68 -11.71
N ILE A 284 2.59 -3.61 -11.07
CA ILE A 284 1.94 -2.30 -11.17
C ILE A 284 1.88 -1.89 -12.64
N SER A 285 3.01 -1.89 -13.34
CA SER A 285 3.06 -1.58 -14.78
C SER A 285 2.18 -2.53 -15.61
N PHE A 286 2.16 -3.83 -15.31
CA PHE A 286 1.31 -4.82 -15.98
C PHE A 286 -0.19 -4.54 -15.78
N ILE A 287 -0.62 -4.20 -14.56
CA ILE A 287 -2.02 -3.88 -14.27
C ILE A 287 -2.43 -2.60 -14.99
N LEU A 288 -1.61 -1.56 -14.92
CA LEU A 288 -1.90 -0.28 -15.58
C LEU A 288 -2.02 -0.47 -17.10
N LEU A 289 -1.05 -1.15 -17.71
CA LEU A 289 -1.04 -1.42 -19.14
C LEU A 289 -2.28 -2.20 -19.60
N ASN A 290 -2.64 -3.28 -18.90
CA ASN A 290 -3.79 -4.11 -19.27
C ASN A 290 -5.16 -3.46 -19.01
N ASN A 291 -5.19 -2.33 -18.31
CA ASN A 291 -6.39 -1.53 -18.10
C ASN A 291 -6.40 -0.24 -18.94
N ASN A 292 -5.56 -0.17 -19.99
CA ASN A 292 -5.44 1.01 -20.85
C ASN A 292 -5.17 2.29 -20.06
N ILE A 293 -4.21 2.21 -19.14
CA ILE A 293 -3.62 3.35 -18.45
C ILE A 293 -2.19 3.50 -18.96
N ARG A 294 -1.75 4.75 -19.19
CA ARG A 294 -0.40 5.04 -19.67
C ARG A 294 0.63 4.46 -18.69
N SER A 295 1.50 3.58 -19.19
CA SER A 295 2.57 2.95 -18.38
C SER A 295 3.47 4.02 -17.76
N PRO A 296 3.83 3.91 -16.47
CA PRO A 296 4.67 4.88 -15.79
C PRO A 296 6.16 4.71 -16.15
N LEU A 297 6.92 5.79 -15.98
CA LEU A 297 8.37 5.76 -15.94
C LEU A 297 8.81 5.32 -14.53
N VAL A 298 9.55 4.23 -14.43
CA VAL A 298 9.89 3.60 -13.15
C VAL A 298 11.30 4.01 -12.71
N ALA A 299 11.44 4.59 -11.53
CA ALA A 299 12.74 4.88 -10.93
C ALA A 299 13.45 3.58 -10.51
N ALA A 300 14.49 3.18 -11.24
CA ALA A 300 15.24 1.95 -10.97
C ALA A 300 16.65 2.26 -10.44
N GLY A 301 17.14 1.46 -9.49
CA GLY A 301 18.52 1.57 -9.03
C GLY A 301 19.52 1.07 -10.09
N ASP A 302 20.67 1.74 -10.23
CA ASP A 302 21.72 1.36 -11.20
C ASP A 302 22.27 -0.08 -11.00
N ASN A 303 22.09 -0.64 -9.80
CA ASN A 303 22.40 -2.06 -9.51
C ASN A 303 21.62 -3.06 -10.39
N LEU A 304 20.52 -2.64 -11.02
CA LEU A 304 19.72 -3.46 -11.94
C LEU A 304 20.16 -3.34 -13.40
N ARG A 305 21.20 -2.56 -13.69
CA ARG A 305 21.76 -2.37 -15.04
C ARG A 305 22.66 -3.54 -15.44
N ILE A 306 22.12 -4.75 -15.37
CA ILE A 306 22.77 -5.96 -15.87
C ILE A 306 22.66 -5.96 -17.41
N PRO A 307 23.67 -6.41 -18.17
CA PRO A 307 23.55 -6.55 -19.63
C PRO A 307 22.28 -7.31 -20.03
N VAL A 308 21.65 -6.93 -21.15
CA VAL A 308 20.34 -7.41 -21.63
C VAL A 308 19.15 -6.96 -20.77
N PHE A 309 19.12 -7.30 -19.48
CA PHE A 309 18.03 -6.92 -18.58
C PHE A 309 17.89 -5.41 -18.44
N GLY A 310 19.00 -4.67 -18.37
CA GLY A 310 18.99 -3.22 -18.31
C GLY A 310 18.44 -2.57 -19.58
N TRP A 311 18.69 -3.15 -20.76
CA TRP A 311 18.09 -2.69 -22.01
C TRP A 311 16.59 -2.96 -22.06
N LEU A 312 16.16 -4.16 -21.65
CA LEU A 312 14.75 -4.52 -21.57
C LEU A 312 14.01 -3.61 -20.58
N LEU A 313 14.55 -3.42 -19.37
CA LEU A 313 13.95 -2.55 -18.35
C LEU A 313 13.83 -1.10 -18.83
N ARG A 314 14.84 -0.55 -19.53
CA ARG A 314 14.71 0.78 -20.18
C ARG A 314 13.58 0.80 -21.21
N GLY A 315 13.47 -0.26 -22.00
CA GLY A 315 12.38 -0.49 -22.95
C GLY A 315 10.99 -0.57 -22.31
N LEU A 316 10.92 -0.94 -21.04
CA LEU A 316 9.69 -1.06 -20.24
C LEU A 316 9.42 0.14 -19.32
N GLY A 317 10.28 1.17 -19.35
CA GLY A 317 10.02 2.43 -18.65
C GLY A 317 11.00 2.76 -17.56
N ALA A 318 11.95 1.88 -17.26
CA ALA A 318 12.94 2.15 -16.22
C ALA A 318 13.86 3.31 -16.61
N PHE A 319 14.01 4.27 -15.70
CA PHE A 319 15.09 5.25 -15.73
C PHE A 319 16.01 5.00 -14.54
N PHE A 320 17.31 4.92 -14.80
CA PHE A 320 18.28 4.43 -13.80
C PHE A 320 18.86 5.56 -12.96
N ILE A 321 18.81 5.38 -11.64
CA ILE A 321 19.30 6.31 -10.63
C ILE A 321 20.35 5.62 -9.76
N LYS A 322 21.42 6.34 -9.44
CA LYS A 322 22.45 5.89 -8.49
C LYS A 322 21.89 5.85 -7.06
N ARG A 323 22.16 4.75 -6.34
CA ARG A 323 21.65 4.51 -4.97
C ARG A 323 22.45 5.25 -3.89
N ARG A 324 23.75 5.41 -4.09
CA ARG A 324 24.61 6.31 -3.33
C ARG A 324 25.06 7.38 -4.32
N MET A 325 24.82 8.63 -3.97
CA MET A 325 25.48 9.74 -4.64
C MET A 325 26.95 9.61 -4.22
N ASP A 326 27.77 8.93 -5.02
CA ASP A 326 29.15 8.67 -4.65
C ASP A 326 29.82 10.00 -4.29
N PRO A 327 30.34 10.15 -3.06
CA PRO A 327 31.15 11.30 -2.71
C PRO A 327 32.50 11.07 -3.38
N VAL A 328 32.61 11.38 -4.68
CA VAL A 328 33.88 11.19 -5.40
C VAL A 328 35.01 11.97 -4.71
N GLN A 329 34.70 13.00 -3.93
CA GLN A 329 35.65 13.81 -3.15
C GLN A 329 35.04 14.38 -1.84
N GLY A 330 34.09 13.68 -1.20
CA GLY A 330 33.38 14.23 -0.03
C GLY A 330 32.36 15.35 -0.34
N ARG A 331 32.26 15.81 -1.60
CA ARG A 331 31.22 16.71 -2.12
C ARG A 331 30.07 15.94 -2.79
N ARG A 332 28.86 16.48 -2.65
CA ARG A 332 27.64 15.99 -3.33
C ARG A 332 27.79 16.25 -4.84
N ASP A 333 27.44 15.28 -5.68
CA ASP A 333 27.50 15.41 -7.14
C ASP A 333 26.38 16.34 -7.66
N THR A 334 26.69 17.64 -7.77
CA THR A 334 25.75 18.70 -8.17
C THR A 334 25.25 18.52 -9.60
N VAL A 335 26.14 18.20 -10.54
CA VAL A 335 25.81 17.97 -11.95
C VAL A 335 24.84 16.80 -12.09
N TYR A 336 25.09 15.67 -11.43
CA TYR A 336 24.17 14.52 -11.49
C TYR A 336 22.76 14.86 -10.98
N ARG A 337 22.68 15.61 -9.87
CA ARG A 337 21.39 16.01 -9.26
C ARG A 337 20.62 16.97 -10.17
N ALA A 338 21.30 17.94 -10.77
CA ALA A 338 20.70 18.84 -11.74
C ALA A 338 20.20 18.09 -12.98
N VAL A 339 20.98 17.13 -13.51
CA VAL A 339 20.54 16.28 -14.63
C VAL A 339 19.29 15.48 -14.26
N LEU A 340 19.27 14.84 -13.09
CA LEU A 340 18.12 14.06 -12.61
C LEU A 340 16.87 14.94 -12.44
N HIS A 341 17.02 16.09 -11.79
CA HIS A 341 15.94 17.05 -11.58
C HIS A 341 15.35 17.52 -12.92
N THR A 342 16.21 18.03 -13.82
CA THR A 342 15.79 18.55 -15.12
C THR A 342 15.13 17.47 -15.98
N TYR A 343 15.65 16.22 -15.93
CA TYR A 343 15.04 15.10 -16.62
C TYR A 343 13.64 14.77 -16.09
N MET A 344 13.45 14.72 -14.77
CA MET A 344 12.14 14.48 -14.17
C MET A 344 11.16 15.62 -14.45
N MET A 345 11.60 16.88 -14.37
CA MET A 345 10.81 18.06 -14.73
C MET A 345 10.32 17.99 -16.18
N ALA A 346 11.22 17.64 -17.11
CA ALA A 346 10.86 17.43 -18.51
C ALA A 346 9.84 16.28 -18.67
N CYS A 347 9.99 15.19 -17.91
CA CYS A 347 9.05 14.06 -17.94
C CYS A 347 7.64 14.47 -17.46
N LEU A 348 7.56 15.24 -16.37
CA LEU A 348 6.30 15.77 -15.85
C LEU A 348 5.63 16.74 -16.83
N ARG A 349 6.42 17.63 -17.44
CA ARG A 349 5.94 18.57 -18.47
C ARG A 349 5.38 17.86 -19.71
N ALA A 350 5.93 16.70 -20.06
CA ALA A 350 5.42 15.83 -21.13
C ALA A 350 4.22 14.95 -20.70
N GLY A 351 3.71 15.13 -19.47
CA GLY A 351 2.57 14.40 -18.92
C GLY A 351 2.86 12.92 -18.67
N HIS A 352 4.11 12.52 -18.47
CA HIS A 352 4.43 11.13 -18.14
C HIS A 352 3.98 10.80 -16.72
N ASN A 353 3.37 9.62 -16.56
CA ASN A 353 3.18 9.03 -15.24
C ASN A 353 4.55 8.58 -14.71
N ILE A 354 4.77 8.72 -13.40
CA ILE A 354 6.04 8.35 -12.76
C ILE A 354 5.73 7.38 -11.63
N GLU A 355 6.56 6.34 -11.49
CA GLU A 355 6.52 5.40 -10.38
C GLU A 355 7.87 5.40 -9.66
N PHE A 356 7.84 5.57 -8.34
CA PHE A 356 9.02 5.40 -7.51
C PHE A 356 8.68 4.94 -6.10
N PHE A 357 9.58 4.17 -5.51
CA PHE A 357 9.41 3.65 -4.16
C PHE A 357 9.78 4.71 -3.14
N ILE A 358 8.78 5.18 -2.38
CA ILE A 358 8.97 6.26 -1.40
C ILE A 358 9.94 5.87 -0.27
N GLU A 359 10.06 4.59 0.06
CA GLU A 359 11.02 4.03 1.03
C GLU A 359 12.48 4.06 0.53
N GLY A 360 12.68 4.23 -0.79
CA GLY A 360 13.97 4.20 -1.48
C GLY A 360 14.59 2.80 -1.65
N GLY A 361 13.96 1.74 -1.14
CA GLY A 361 14.41 0.36 -1.35
C GLY A 361 13.51 -0.68 -0.69
N ARG A 362 13.71 -1.95 -1.05
CA ARG A 362 12.99 -3.09 -0.47
C ARG A 362 13.18 -3.16 1.04
N THR A 363 12.08 -3.27 1.76
CA THR A 363 12.10 -3.58 3.19
C THR A 363 12.75 -4.94 3.44
N ARG A 364 13.61 -5.01 4.46
CA ARG A 364 14.24 -6.26 4.89
C ARG A 364 13.53 -6.91 6.06
N THR A 365 12.76 -6.12 6.81
CA THR A 365 12.09 -6.55 8.04
C THR A 365 10.61 -6.82 7.86
N GLY A 366 10.01 -6.47 6.72
CA GLY A 366 8.56 -6.57 6.54
C GLY A 366 7.79 -5.40 7.16
N LYS A 367 8.46 -4.49 7.86
CA LYS A 367 7.88 -3.21 8.32
C LYS A 367 7.88 -2.18 7.19
N ALA A 368 6.96 -1.22 7.26
CA ALA A 368 7.04 0.00 6.47
C ALA A 368 8.29 0.79 6.90
N CYS A 369 9.11 1.20 5.94
CA CYS A 369 10.28 2.03 6.20
C CYS A 369 9.90 3.51 6.18
N LEU A 370 10.68 4.33 6.88
CA LEU A 370 10.53 5.77 6.79
C LEU A 370 10.77 6.26 5.35
N PRO A 371 9.96 7.22 4.89
CA PRO A 371 10.06 7.71 3.53
C PRO A 371 11.34 8.51 3.26
N LYS A 372 11.77 8.52 2.00
CA LYS A 372 12.85 9.37 1.48
C LYS A 372 12.28 10.35 0.47
N GLY A 373 12.18 11.61 0.86
CA GLY A 373 11.55 12.66 0.07
C GLY A 373 12.30 13.12 -1.19
N GLY A 374 13.46 12.55 -1.53
CA GLY A 374 14.32 13.08 -2.59
C GLY A 374 13.67 13.18 -3.97
N LEU A 375 13.02 12.12 -4.46
CA LEU A 375 12.31 12.18 -5.76
C LEU A 375 10.97 12.91 -5.65
N LEU A 376 10.31 12.82 -4.50
CA LEU A 376 9.05 13.52 -4.24
C LEU A 376 9.25 15.04 -4.22
N SER A 377 10.40 15.53 -3.76
CA SER A 377 10.69 16.97 -3.77
C SER A 377 10.61 17.54 -5.18
N VAL A 378 11.16 16.86 -6.19
CA VAL A 378 11.06 17.29 -7.60
C VAL A 378 9.61 17.42 -8.05
N ILE A 379 8.72 16.52 -7.62
CA ILE A 379 7.29 16.58 -7.99
C ILE A 379 6.62 17.79 -7.35
N VAL A 380 6.95 18.08 -6.08
CA VAL A 380 6.44 19.24 -5.35
C VAL A 380 7.00 20.53 -5.95
N ASP A 381 8.30 20.58 -6.24
CA ASP A 381 8.98 21.71 -6.88
C ASP A 381 8.36 21.99 -8.26
N ALA A 382 8.07 20.94 -9.05
CA ALA A 382 7.39 21.08 -10.34
C ALA A 382 6.02 21.77 -10.24
N TYR A 383 5.28 21.50 -9.15
CA TYR A 383 4.00 22.15 -8.88
C TYR A 383 4.19 23.58 -8.36
N MET A 384 5.12 23.81 -7.44
CA MET A 384 5.38 25.14 -6.87
C MET A 384 5.90 26.14 -7.91
N ASP A 385 6.76 25.68 -8.83
CA ASP A 385 7.32 26.49 -9.92
C ASP A 385 6.34 26.66 -11.09
N GLY A 386 5.15 26.04 -11.02
CA GLY A 386 4.13 26.11 -12.08
C GLY A 386 4.48 25.34 -13.35
N THR A 387 5.47 24.43 -13.32
CA THR A 387 5.78 23.53 -14.45
C THR A 387 4.62 22.56 -14.72
N ILE A 388 3.91 22.16 -13.67
CA ILE A 388 2.64 21.43 -13.75
C ILE A 388 1.58 22.15 -12.92
N GLU A 389 0.33 22.14 -13.37
CA GLU A 389 -0.78 22.76 -12.62
C GLU A 389 -1.18 21.93 -11.39
N ASP A 390 -1.06 20.60 -11.49
CA ASP A 390 -1.36 19.64 -10.43
C ASP A 390 -0.78 18.26 -10.80
N ALA A 391 -0.71 17.36 -9.82
CA ALA A 391 -0.42 15.94 -10.02
C ALA A 391 -1.33 15.10 -9.11
N LEU A 392 -1.69 13.90 -9.56
CA LEU A 392 -2.47 12.97 -8.73
C LEU A 392 -1.51 11.96 -8.10
N LEU A 393 -1.39 12.01 -6.79
CA LEU A 393 -0.60 11.06 -6.02
C LEU A 393 -1.42 9.79 -5.78
N VAL A 394 -0.82 8.63 -6.06
CA VAL A 394 -1.47 7.31 -5.96
C VAL A 394 -0.63 6.42 -5.03
N PRO A 395 -0.98 6.33 -3.73
CA PRO A 395 -0.38 5.34 -2.84
C PRO A 395 -0.73 3.93 -3.31
N VAL A 396 0.24 3.01 -3.28
CA VAL A 396 0.04 1.62 -3.70
C VAL A 396 0.54 0.64 -2.65
N SER A 397 -0.35 -0.26 -2.24
CA SER A 397 -0.07 -1.28 -1.25
C SER A 397 0.06 -2.64 -1.93
N VAL A 398 1.17 -3.33 -1.67
CA VAL A 398 1.44 -4.65 -2.21
C VAL A 398 1.76 -5.60 -1.06
N ASN A 399 1.11 -6.76 -1.05
CA ASN A 399 1.38 -7.81 -0.08
C ASN A 399 1.36 -9.20 -0.70
N TYR A 400 2.19 -10.09 -0.16
CA TYR A 400 2.43 -11.44 -0.66
C TYR A 400 2.14 -12.45 0.44
N GLU A 401 1.62 -13.63 0.09
CA GLU A 401 1.62 -14.74 1.06
C GLU A 401 3.06 -15.25 1.29
N LYS A 402 3.84 -15.37 0.21
CA LYS A 402 5.25 -15.75 0.27
C LYS A 402 6.09 -14.87 -0.64
N LEU A 403 7.21 -14.37 -0.13
CA LEU A 403 8.06 -13.46 -0.89
C LEU A 403 8.80 -14.19 -2.02
N VAL A 404 8.71 -13.66 -3.24
CA VAL A 404 9.33 -14.24 -4.44
C VAL A 404 10.86 -14.13 -4.43
N ASP A 405 11.37 -13.02 -3.89
CA ASP A 405 12.81 -12.67 -3.86
C ASP A 405 13.64 -13.53 -2.86
N GLY A 406 13.01 -14.48 -2.16
CA GLY A 406 13.64 -15.27 -1.10
C GLY A 406 13.54 -14.61 0.28
N ASN A 407 14.45 -14.95 1.20
CA ASN A 407 14.48 -14.38 2.56
C ASN A 407 15.65 -13.38 2.73
N PHE A 408 15.53 -12.50 3.72
CA PHE A 408 16.53 -11.47 4.02
C PHE A 408 17.31 -11.73 5.31
N VAL A 409 17.29 -12.98 5.78
CA VAL A 409 17.91 -13.37 7.06
C VAL A 409 19.40 -13.03 7.08
N ARG A 410 20.13 -13.33 6.01
CA ARG A 410 21.57 -13.04 5.92
C ARG A 410 21.88 -11.55 6.02
N GLU A 411 21.11 -10.71 5.33
CA GLU A 411 21.26 -9.25 5.36
C GLU A 411 20.93 -8.69 6.76
N GLN A 412 19.90 -9.23 7.42
CA GLN A 412 19.55 -8.84 8.79
C GLN A 412 20.58 -9.29 9.84
N LEU A 413 21.29 -10.39 9.59
CA LEU A 413 22.44 -10.83 10.41
C LEU A 413 23.72 -10.01 10.14
N GLY A 414 23.63 -8.92 9.37
CA GLY A 414 24.75 -8.01 9.09
C GLY A 414 25.70 -8.48 7.99
N GLN A 415 25.37 -9.56 7.27
CA GLN A 415 26.20 -10.01 6.16
C GLN A 415 26.10 -9.03 4.98
N PRO A 416 27.20 -8.80 4.24
CA PRO A 416 27.18 -7.87 3.12
C PRO A 416 26.21 -8.33 2.04
N LYS A 417 25.51 -7.37 1.45
CA LYS A 417 24.61 -7.61 0.33
C LYS A 417 25.38 -8.22 -0.84
N GLN A 418 24.99 -9.42 -1.27
CA GLN A 418 25.58 -10.04 -2.44
C GLN A 418 24.92 -9.49 -3.71
N MET A 419 25.73 -9.00 -4.66
CA MET A 419 25.23 -8.65 -5.98
C MET A 419 24.84 -9.93 -6.72
N GLU A 420 23.66 -9.94 -7.34
CA GLU A 420 23.21 -11.08 -8.15
C GLU A 420 23.97 -11.08 -9.48
N THR A 421 24.76 -12.12 -9.71
CA THR A 421 25.38 -12.37 -11.02
C THR A 421 24.29 -12.80 -12.03
N PHE A 422 24.44 -12.45 -13.31
CA PHE A 422 23.49 -12.82 -14.38
C PHE A 422 23.06 -14.30 -14.35
N TRP A 423 24.01 -15.23 -14.21
CA TRP A 423 23.74 -16.66 -14.12
C TRP A 423 22.98 -17.06 -12.84
N LYS A 424 23.28 -16.42 -11.70
CA LYS A 424 22.52 -16.62 -10.45
C LYS A 424 21.10 -16.10 -10.59
N ALA A 425 20.90 -14.96 -11.26
CA ALA A 425 19.58 -14.40 -11.52
C ALA A 425 18.74 -15.35 -12.40
N ILE A 426 19.29 -15.89 -13.49
CA ILE A 426 18.58 -16.87 -14.33
C ILE A 426 18.23 -18.14 -13.57
N ARG A 427 19.17 -18.69 -12.78
CA ARG A 427 18.91 -19.87 -11.96
C ARG A 427 17.84 -19.60 -10.91
N SER A 428 17.86 -18.42 -10.30
CA SER A 428 16.84 -17.96 -9.35
C SER A 428 15.47 -17.90 -10.03
N ILE A 429 15.38 -17.27 -11.20
CA ILE A 429 14.14 -17.22 -12.00
C ILE A 429 13.62 -18.62 -12.31
N TRP A 430 14.49 -19.56 -12.68
CA TRP A 430 14.08 -20.94 -12.95
C TRP A 430 13.54 -21.66 -11.69
N SER A 431 14.18 -21.44 -10.54
CA SER A 431 13.70 -21.95 -9.25
C SER A 431 12.35 -21.34 -8.87
N VAL A 432 12.19 -20.03 -9.08
CA VAL A 432 10.95 -19.30 -8.82
C VAL A 432 9.82 -19.85 -9.67
N LEU A 433 10.05 -20.04 -10.97
CA LEU A 433 9.04 -20.56 -11.90
C LEU A 433 8.54 -21.97 -11.57
N ASN A 434 9.31 -22.75 -10.82
CA ASN A 434 8.97 -24.10 -10.38
C ASN A 434 8.43 -24.16 -8.93
N SER A 435 8.33 -23.01 -8.25
CA SER A 435 7.90 -22.92 -6.86
C SER A 435 6.52 -22.27 -6.74
N ASN A 436 5.81 -22.55 -5.64
CA ASN A 436 4.54 -21.93 -5.33
C ASN A 436 4.73 -20.80 -4.30
N TYR A 437 4.34 -19.58 -4.68
CA TYR A 437 4.39 -18.38 -3.83
C TYR A 437 3.02 -17.90 -3.34
N GLY A 438 1.97 -18.67 -3.66
CA GLY A 438 0.61 -18.36 -3.23
C GLY A 438 0.02 -17.15 -3.96
N MET A 439 -0.84 -16.43 -3.26
CA MET A 439 -1.51 -15.24 -3.77
C MET A 439 -0.68 -13.98 -3.52
N MET A 440 -0.83 -13.02 -4.42
CA MET A 440 -0.46 -11.63 -4.18
C MET A 440 -1.67 -10.71 -4.25
N ARG A 441 -1.74 -9.76 -3.31
CA ARG A 441 -2.75 -8.73 -3.22
C ARG A 441 -2.13 -7.36 -3.53
N ILE A 442 -2.74 -6.63 -4.46
CA ILE A 442 -2.41 -5.24 -4.76
C ILE A 442 -3.65 -4.39 -4.51
N ASP A 443 -3.48 -3.33 -3.73
CA ASP A 443 -4.49 -2.32 -3.47
C ASP A 443 -3.98 -0.97 -3.96
N PHE A 444 -4.71 -0.37 -4.91
CA PHE A 444 -4.45 0.99 -5.37
C PHE A 444 -5.33 1.95 -4.57
N ASN A 445 -4.70 2.82 -3.81
CA ASN A 445 -5.44 3.80 -3.02
C ASN A 445 -6.02 4.87 -3.95
N GLN A 446 -7.06 5.55 -3.47
CA GLN A 446 -7.72 6.63 -4.16
C GLN A 446 -6.71 7.72 -4.53
N PRO A 447 -6.60 8.08 -5.82
CA PRO A 447 -5.76 9.18 -6.25
C PRO A 447 -6.22 10.50 -5.62
N PHE A 448 -5.28 11.31 -5.14
CA PHE A 448 -5.58 12.63 -4.58
C PHE A 448 -4.67 13.72 -5.14
N SER A 449 -5.21 14.93 -5.20
CA SER A 449 -4.53 16.13 -5.72
C SER A 449 -3.37 16.55 -4.82
N LEU A 450 -2.19 16.71 -5.43
CA LEU A 450 -1.02 17.29 -4.76
C LEU A 450 -1.30 18.73 -4.32
N ARG A 451 -1.92 19.52 -5.21
CA ARG A 451 -2.31 20.91 -4.92
C ARG A 451 -3.20 21.02 -3.70
N GLU A 452 -4.20 20.15 -3.59
CA GLU A 452 -5.09 20.11 -2.44
C GLU A 452 -4.33 19.82 -1.15
N LEU A 453 -3.49 18.79 -1.17
CA LEU A 453 -2.73 18.36 0.01
C LEU A 453 -1.75 19.44 0.49
N VAL A 454 -1.03 20.08 -0.44
CA VAL A 454 -0.10 21.17 -0.16
C VAL A 454 -0.83 22.35 0.50
N ARG A 455 -2.00 22.75 -0.02
CA ARG A 455 -2.81 23.84 0.57
C ARG A 455 -3.24 23.51 1.99
N SER A 456 -3.69 22.28 2.23
CA SER A 456 -4.10 21.82 3.56
C SER A 456 -2.94 21.87 4.57
N PHE A 457 -1.74 21.47 4.18
CA PHE A 457 -0.57 21.55 5.05
C PHE A 457 -0.12 23.00 5.31
N HIS A 458 -0.16 23.89 4.31
CA HIS A 458 0.10 25.31 4.54
C HIS A 458 -0.91 25.93 5.51
N ALA A 459 -2.20 25.59 5.39
CA ALA A 459 -3.23 26.07 6.31
C ALA A 459 -2.98 25.59 7.75
N CYS A 460 -2.66 24.30 7.92
CA CYS A 460 -2.34 23.71 9.23
C CYS A 460 -1.07 24.30 9.85
N ASN A 461 -0.05 24.65 9.05
CA ASN A 461 1.17 25.27 9.57
C ASN A 461 0.93 26.73 9.99
N LYS A 462 0.11 27.48 9.25
CA LYS A 462 -0.27 28.85 9.63
C LYS A 462 -1.07 28.90 10.93
N SER A 463 -1.99 27.95 11.16
CA SER A 463 -2.75 27.88 12.41
C SER A 463 -1.87 27.58 13.63
N LYS A 464 -0.80 26.79 13.46
CA LYS A 464 0.19 26.51 14.52
C LYS A 464 1.04 27.74 14.88
N LEU A 465 1.24 28.67 13.94
CA LEU A 465 2.03 29.89 14.15
C LEU A 465 1.21 31.03 14.81
N HIS A 466 -0.11 31.08 14.58
CA HIS A 466 -1.00 32.08 15.19
C HIS A 466 -1.38 31.78 16.65
N THR A 467 -1.08 30.59 17.18
CA THR A 467 -1.32 30.27 18.60
C THR A 467 -0.21 30.77 19.54
N SER A 468 0.85 31.39 18.99
CA SER A 468 2.01 31.89 19.75
C SER A 468 2.16 33.42 19.81
N VAL A 469 1.19 34.20 19.32
CA VAL A 469 1.20 35.67 19.45
C VAL A 469 -0.20 36.19 19.79
N PRO A 470 -0.45 36.70 21.01
CA PRO A 470 -1.62 37.53 21.26
C PRO A 470 -1.37 38.90 20.63
N ASP A 471 -2.06 39.17 19.53
CA ASP A 471 -2.06 40.47 18.87
C ASP A 471 -2.73 41.49 19.81
N SER A 472 -1.90 42.27 20.51
CA SER A 472 -2.31 43.33 21.41
C SER A 472 -2.33 44.64 20.63
N GLY A 473 -3.48 44.96 20.05
CA GLY A 473 -3.73 46.21 19.34
C GLY A 473 -5.08 46.83 19.72
N GLY A 474 -5.11 47.55 20.85
CA GLY A 474 -6.27 48.34 21.28
C GLY A 474 -6.09 48.88 22.70
N GLY A 475 -5.84 50.18 22.84
CA GLY A 475 -5.34 50.82 24.06
C GLY A 475 -6.32 50.97 25.23
N GLY A 476 -5.75 51.28 26.39
CA GLY A 476 -6.45 51.65 27.62
C GLY A 476 -5.59 51.43 28.87
N ASP A 477 -5.24 52.52 29.55
CA ASP A 477 -4.32 52.61 30.69
C ASP A 477 -4.74 51.82 31.93
N SER A 478 -3.78 51.18 32.63
CA SER A 478 -3.67 51.09 34.11
C SER A 478 -2.46 50.25 34.56
N PRO A 479 -1.68 50.65 35.59
CA PRO A 479 -0.56 49.86 36.11
C PRO A 479 -0.96 49.09 37.38
N LEU A 480 -0.81 47.76 37.38
CA LEU A 480 -0.77 46.96 38.61
C LEU A 480 0.15 45.74 38.44
N GLN A 481 1.15 45.69 39.32
CA GLN A 481 2.19 44.66 39.42
C GLN A 481 1.61 43.30 39.81
N SER A 482 2.02 42.21 39.14
CA SER A 482 2.21 40.91 39.81
C SER A 482 3.11 39.95 38.98
N VAL A 483 4.17 39.50 39.65
CA VAL A 483 4.88 38.20 39.62
C VAL A 483 5.16 37.49 38.28
N PRO A 484 6.42 37.09 37.98
CA PRO A 484 6.75 36.30 36.80
C PRO A 484 6.35 34.83 37.02
N SER A 485 5.30 34.35 36.34
CA SER A 485 5.05 32.91 36.21
C SER A 485 5.64 32.38 34.91
N GLU A 486 6.38 31.28 35.08
CA GLU A 486 7.01 30.37 34.14
C GLU A 486 6.49 30.33 32.69
N ASN A 487 7.45 30.24 31.77
CA ASN A 487 7.31 30.05 30.34
C ASN A 487 6.23 29.02 29.95
N PRO A 488 5.34 29.31 28.98
CA PRO A 488 4.49 28.30 28.39
C PRO A 488 5.36 27.31 27.59
N LYS A 489 5.29 26.02 27.96
CA LYS A 489 5.98 24.92 27.27
C LYS A 489 5.54 24.85 25.80
N PRO A 490 6.47 24.71 24.84
CA PRO A 490 6.10 24.54 23.44
C PRO A 490 5.34 23.22 23.24
N ILE A 491 4.26 23.28 22.45
CA ILE A 491 3.43 22.14 22.06
C ILE A 491 4.33 21.10 21.38
N LYS A 492 4.40 19.88 21.94
CA LYS A 492 5.28 18.79 21.50
C LYS A 492 4.81 18.18 20.16
N SER A 493 4.97 18.87 19.04
CA SER A 493 5.03 18.16 17.75
C SER A 493 6.39 17.44 17.70
N LEU A 494 6.39 16.12 17.51
CA LEU A 494 7.60 15.30 17.37
C LEU A 494 8.65 16.03 16.52
N HIS A 495 9.75 16.46 17.15
CA HIS A 495 10.87 17.11 16.49
C HIS A 495 11.48 16.11 15.51
N THR A 496 11.06 16.20 14.25
CA THR A 496 11.51 15.28 13.22
C THR A 496 12.88 15.75 12.75
N VAL A 497 13.92 14.95 12.98
CA VAL A 497 15.25 15.23 12.42
C VAL A 497 15.12 15.15 10.91
N PRO A 498 15.38 16.25 10.19
CA PRO A 498 14.93 16.33 8.83
C PRO A 498 15.82 15.45 7.95
N SER A 499 15.21 14.66 7.07
CA SER A 499 15.91 13.67 6.25
C SER A 499 17.01 14.33 5.40
N SER A 500 18.28 13.91 5.52
CA SER A 500 19.41 14.42 4.71
C SER A 500 19.33 14.04 3.21
N ALA A 501 18.23 13.41 2.79
CA ALA A 501 17.99 12.84 1.47
C ALA A 501 17.41 13.82 0.43
N SER A 502 17.38 15.13 0.72
CA SER A 502 16.97 16.15 -0.26
C SER A 502 17.86 16.09 -1.52
N LEU A 503 17.26 16.26 -2.70
CA LEU A 503 17.97 16.38 -3.99
C LEU A 503 18.68 17.73 -4.20
N TYR A 504 18.51 18.68 -3.28
CA TYR A 504 19.27 19.94 -3.28
C TYR A 504 20.18 20.12 -2.06
N GLY A 505 20.00 19.31 -1.01
CA GLY A 505 20.77 19.46 0.22
C GLY A 505 20.14 20.52 1.10
N THR A 506 20.68 20.71 2.31
CA THR A 506 20.19 21.67 3.31
C THR A 506 20.32 23.13 2.88
N ASP A 507 21.06 23.41 1.82
CA ASP A 507 21.59 24.77 1.59
C ASP A 507 20.81 25.54 0.50
N ILE A 508 19.79 24.92 -0.14
CA ILE A 508 19.07 25.51 -1.29
C ILE A 508 17.54 25.44 -1.14
N MET A 509 16.97 24.51 -0.35
CA MET A 509 15.52 24.45 -0.15
C MET A 509 15.09 25.26 1.08
N VAL A 510 14.05 26.08 0.93
CA VAL A 510 13.36 26.72 2.05
C VAL A 510 12.85 25.63 3.00
N GLU A 511 13.15 25.73 4.30
CA GLU A 511 12.85 24.69 5.30
C GLU A 511 11.36 24.29 5.29
N GLU A 512 10.46 25.25 4.99
CA GLU A 512 9.03 25.02 4.82
C GLU A 512 8.70 23.99 3.72
N HIS A 513 9.38 24.06 2.57
CA HIS A 513 9.15 23.12 1.46
C HIS A 513 9.57 21.70 1.85
N ARG A 514 10.65 21.58 2.62
CA ARG A 514 11.15 20.29 3.09
C ARG A 514 10.18 19.61 4.05
N LEU A 515 9.62 20.39 4.99
CA LEU A 515 8.61 19.90 5.93
C LEU A 515 7.32 19.44 5.21
N ILE A 516 6.94 20.13 4.13
CA ILE A 516 5.79 19.73 3.29
C ILE A 516 6.08 18.40 2.60
N VAL A 517 7.24 18.26 1.93
CA VAL A 517 7.65 17.02 1.27
C VAL A 517 7.68 15.86 2.26
N GLU A 518 8.24 16.07 3.45
CA GLU A 518 8.29 15.05 4.50
C GLU A 518 6.88 14.68 5.00
N SER A 519 6.01 15.67 5.24
CA SER A 519 4.62 15.44 5.66
C SER A 519 3.84 14.66 4.61
N ILE A 520 3.95 15.03 3.33
CA ILE A 520 3.31 14.30 2.21
C ILE A 520 3.83 12.86 2.19
N ALA A 521 5.15 12.66 2.28
CA ALA A 521 5.74 11.34 2.21
C ALA A 521 5.32 10.43 3.38
N ARG A 522 5.29 10.95 4.61
CA ARG A 522 4.80 10.20 5.79
C ARG A 522 3.33 9.85 5.67
N HIS A 523 2.52 10.77 5.13
CA HIS A 523 1.11 10.52 4.86
C HIS A 523 0.90 9.35 3.90
N ILE A 524 1.64 9.31 2.79
CA ILE A 524 1.58 8.24 1.80
C ILE A 524 1.98 6.89 2.42
N VAL A 525 3.09 6.84 3.17
CA VAL A 525 3.54 5.60 3.82
C VAL A 525 2.50 5.10 4.82
N TYR A 526 1.88 6.00 5.58
CA TYR A 526 0.79 5.65 6.49
C TYR A 526 -0.43 5.08 5.76
N ASP A 527 -0.86 5.73 4.67
CA ASP A 527 -2.00 5.28 3.85
C ASP A 527 -1.71 3.92 3.22
N CYS A 528 -0.50 3.67 2.74
CA CYS A 528 -0.11 2.36 2.24
C CYS A 528 -0.12 1.29 3.35
N SER A 529 0.49 1.59 4.50
CA SER A 529 0.56 0.66 5.64
C SER A 529 -0.83 0.27 6.18
N SER A 530 -1.74 1.25 6.26
CA SER A 530 -3.12 1.05 6.75
C SER A 530 -4.01 0.31 5.75
N SER A 531 -3.82 0.54 4.45
CA SER A 531 -4.58 -0.14 3.37
C SER A 531 -4.06 -1.53 3.02
N THR A 532 -2.87 -1.92 3.49
CA THR A 532 -2.28 -3.23 3.20
C THR A 532 -3.13 -4.35 3.81
N ALA A 533 -3.70 -5.20 2.95
CA ALA A 533 -4.49 -6.36 3.35
C ALA A 533 -3.64 -7.42 4.07
N VAL A 534 -4.21 -8.07 5.08
CA VAL A 534 -3.52 -9.09 5.88
C VAL A 534 -3.64 -10.46 5.22
N MET A 535 -2.51 -11.07 4.85
CA MET A 535 -2.45 -12.39 4.23
C MET A 535 -2.47 -13.52 5.27
N SER A 536 -2.77 -14.74 4.82
CA SER A 536 -2.90 -15.94 5.68
C SER A 536 -1.60 -16.22 6.46
N THR A 537 -0.46 -16.18 5.78
CA THR A 537 0.89 -16.37 6.33
C THR A 537 1.26 -15.30 7.36
N ASN A 538 0.85 -14.05 7.14
CA ASN A 538 1.11 -12.95 8.07
C ASN A 538 0.41 -13.17 9.40
N ALA A 539 -0.87 -13.55 9.36
CA ALA A 539 -1.66 -13.79 10.56
C ALA A 539 -1.20 -15.04 11.33
N VAL A 540 -0.91 -16.15 10.63
CA VAL A 540 -0.35 -17.36 11.26
C VAL A 540 1.03 -17.07 11.89
N ALA A 541 1.94 -16.43 11.15
CA ALA A 541 3.26 -16.08 11.68
C ALA A 541 3.17 -15.15 12.91
N PHE A 542 2.25 -14.17 12.88
CA PHE A 542 2.00 -13.27 14.00
C PHE A 542 1.50 -13.99 15.25
N LEU A 543 0.53 -14.90 15.12
CA LEU A 543 0.00 -15.67 16.26
C LEU A 543 1.05 -16.63 16.83
N LEU A 544 1.81 -17.32 15.98
CA LEU A 544 2.87 -18.23 16.41
C LEU A 544 4.01 -17.49 17.13
N LEU A 545 4.40 -16.29 16.68
CA LEU A 545 5.47 -15.53 17.30
C LEU A 545 5.05 -14.75 18.55
N ASN A 546 3.81 -14.25 18.64
CA ASN A 546 3.41 -13.38 19.75
C ASN A 546 2.60 -14.12 20.83
N ARG A 547 1.82 -15.13 20.46
CA ARG A 547 0.92 -15.84 21.39
C ARG A 547 1.30 -17.30 21.63
N PHE A 548 1.77 -18.01 20.60
CA PHE A 548 1.95 -19.47 20.63
C PHE A 548 3.37 -19.93 20.31
N ARG A 549 4.39 -19.31 20.94
CA ARG A 549 5.81 -19.64 20.70
C ARG A 549 6.17 -21.11 20.97
N ASN A 550 5.48 -21.74 21.92
CA ASN A 550 5.71 -23.14 22.31
C ASN A 550 4.90 -24.14 21.45
N GLY A 551 4.13 -23.66 20.48
CA GLY A 551 3.19 -24.44 19.69
C GLY A 551 1.78 -24.45 20.26
N VAL A 552 0.82 -24.84 19.43
CA VAL A 552 -0.62 -24.76 19.71
C VAL A 552 -1.38 -25.86 18.99
N ILE A 553 -2.48 -26.31 19.57
CA ILE A 553 -3.42 -27.25 18.95
C ILE A 553 -4.20 -26.54 17.84
N MET A 554 -4.49 -27.23 16.74
CA MET A 554 -5.21 -26.65 15.58
C MET A 554 -6.49 -25.90 16.00
N ASP A 555 -7.34 -26.49 16.85
CA ASP A 555 -8.60 -25.88 17.28
C ASP A 555 -8.41 -24.52 17.99
N LYS A 556 -7.40 -24.43 18.88
CA LYS A 556 -7.06 -23.18 19.57
C LYS A 556 -6.45 -22.15 18.63
N LEU A 557 -5.75 -22.60 17.59
CA LEU A 557 -5.20 -21.72 16.57
C LEU A 557 -6.32 -21.15 15.67
N VAL A 558 -7.31 -21.96 15.31
CA VAL A 558 -8.52 -21.53 14.60
C VAL A 558 -9.26 -20.47 15.40
N GLU A 559 -9.53 -20.72 16.69
CA GLU A 559 -10.20 -19.76 17.57
C GLU A 559 -9.43 -18.42 17.64
N ALA A 560 -8.11 -18.48 17.78
CA ALA A 560 -7.28 -17.28 17.81
C ALA A 560 -7.25 -16.54 16.47
N MET A 561 -7.27 -17.27 15.35
CA MET A 561 -7.30 -16.70 14.00
C MET A 561 -8.64 -16.01 13.72
N GLU A 562 -9.75 -16.62 14.13
CA GLU A 562 -11.08 -16.01 14.02
C GLU A 562 -11.21 -14.76 14.88
N LYS A 563 -10.68 -14.78 16.11
CA LYS A 563 -10.65 -13.60 16.97
C LYS A 563 -9.83 -12.47 16.31
N LEU A 564 -8.63 -12.79 15.83
CA LEU A 564 -7.78 -11.81 15.14
C LEU A 564 -8.47 -11.24 13.90
N LYS A 565 -9.17 -12.09 13.13
CA LYS A 565 -9.96 -11.65 11.97
C LYS A 565 -11.10 -10.70 12.38
N LYS A 566 -11.83 -11.00 13.46
CA LYS A 566 -12.88 -10.11 13.97
C LYS A 566 -12.30 -8.77 14.40
N ASP A 567 -11.24 -8.77 15.20
CA ASP A 567 -10.59 -7.57 15.72
C ASP A 567 -10.09 -6.64 14.59
N LEU A 568 -9.44 -7.22 13.58
CA LEU A 568 -8.97 -6.49 12.41
C LEU A 568 -10.12 -5.97 11.52
N PHE A 569 -11.21 -6.72 11.39
CA PHE A 569 -12.41 -6.28 10.66
C PHE A 569 -13.07 -5.07 11.35
N TYR A 570 -13.17 -5.09 12.68
CA TYR A 570 -13.67 -3.94 13.46
C TYR A 570 -12.80 -2.70 13.31
N ALA A 571 -11.49 -2.88 13.16
CA ALA A 571 -10.57 -1.80 12.84
C ALA A 571 -10.61 -1.36 11.37
N GLY A 572 -11.51 -1.96 10.56
CA GLY A 572 -11.66 -1.65 9.14
C GLY A 572 -10.47 -2.12 8.30
N ARG A 573 -9.82 -3.24 8.62
CA ARG A 573 -8.76 -3.85 7.81
C ARG A 573 -9.31 -5.01 6.96
N ASP A 574 -8.83 -5.13 5.72
CA ASP A 574 -9.19 -6.25 4.81
C ASP A 574 -8.22 -7.44 4.92
N PHE A 575 -8.67 -8.61 4.47
CA PHE A 575 -7.93 -9.87 4.50
C PHE A 575 -7.72 -10.43 3.09
N GLY A 576 -6.56 -11.02 2.87
CA GLY A 576 -6.23 -11.74 1.64
C GLY A 576 -6.86 -13.14 1.53
N PHE A 577 -7.62 -13.62 2.51
CA PHE A 577 -8.10 -15.00 2.52
C PHE A 577 -9.58 -15.11 2.95
N THR A 578 -10.23 -16.18 2.51
CA THR A 578 -11.62 -16.56 2.80
C THR A 578 -11.74 -18.08 2.78
N GLY A 579 -12.82 -18.61 3.36
CA GLY A 579 -13.07 -20.05 3.43
C GLY A 579 -12.94 -20.58 4.86
N ASP A 580 -12.85 -21.90 4.98
CA ASP A 580 -12.63 -22.59 6.25
C ASP A 580 -11.25 -22.23 6.82
N MET A 581 -11.21 -21.88 8.10
CA MET A 581 -9.99 -21.46 8.79
C MET A 581 -8.97 -22.59 8.89
N VAL A 582 -9.42 -23.85 8.98
CA VAL A 582 -8.52 -25.01 9.00
C VAL A 582 -7.71 -25.09 7.71
N ASP A 583 -8.38 -24.93 6.56
CA ASP A 583 -7.74 -24.95 5.24
C ASP A 583 -6.82 -23.75 5.04
N VAL A 584 -7.24 -22.56 5.48
CA VAL A 584 -6.41 -21.34 5.43
C VAL A 584 -5.12 -21.51 6.24
N ILE A 585 -5.20 -22.07 7.45
CA ILE A 585 -4.04 -22.32 8.30
C ILE A 585 -3.14 -23.38 7.66
N ASN A 586 -3.71 -24.45 7.10
CA ASN A 586 -2.94 -25.49 6.42
C ASN A 586 -2.18 -24.92 5.21
N HIS A 587 -2.87 -24.15 4.35
CA HIS A 587 -2.26 -23.46 3.21
C HIS A 587 -1.12 -22.52 3.63
N ALA A 588 -1.35 -21.71 4.67
CA ALA A 588 -0.31 -20.84 5.22
C ALA A 588 0.90 -21.63 5.74
N CYS A 589 0.68 -22.73 6.45
CA CYS A 589 1.76 -23.61 6.94
C CYS A 589 2.54 -24.25 5.78
N ASP A 590 1.85 -24.65 4.70
CA ASP A 590 2.48 -25.22 3.51
C ASP A 590 3.36 -24.20 2.78
N LEU A 591 2.89 -22.94 2.67
CA LEU A 591 3.65 -21.85 2.07
C LEU A 591 4.87 -21.45 2.90
N LEU A 592 4.72 -21.29 4.22
CA LEU A 592 5.83 -21.02 5.14
C LEU A 592 6.85 -22.16 5.13
N GLY A 593 6.38 -23.39 4.92
CA GLY A 593 7.20 -24.57 4.73
C GLY A 593 7.74 -25.18 6.04
N PRO A 594 8.25 -26.43 5.96
CA PRO A 594 8.66 -27.21 7.13
C PRO A 594 9.91 -26.66 7.83
N GLY A 595 10.61 -25.70 7.22
CA GLY A 595 11.73 -25.01 7.86
C GLY A 595 11.28 -23.98 8.89
N LEU A 596 10.09 -23.37 8.74
CA LEU A 596 9.62 -22.33 9.65
C LEU A 596 8.54 -22.81 10.61
N VAL A 597 7.64 -23.67 10.13
CA VAL A 597 6.52 -24.19 10.90
C VAL A 597 6.43 -25.70 10.73
N ARG A 598 6.34 -26.44 11.83
CA ARG A 598 6.16 -27.89 11.85
C ARG A 598 4.76 -28.23 12.32
N ARG A 599 4.16 -29.23 11.67
CA ARG A 599 2.92 -29.89 12.12
C ARG A 599 3.28 -31.25 12.68
N GLU A 600 2.98 -31.48 13.96
CA GLU A 600 3.23 -32.74 14.66
C GLU A 600 1.89 -33.34 15.09
N ARG A 601 1.69 -34.65 14.89
CA ARG A 601 0.53 -35.35 15.44
C ARG A 601 0.89 -35.84 16.83
N VAL A 602 0.24 -35.28 17.84
CA VAL A 602 0.43 -35.67 19.25
C VAL A 602 -0.74 -36.55 19.66
N ILE A 603 -0.42 -37.74 20.16
CA ILE A 603 -1.41 -38.71 20.66
C ILE A 603 -1.77 -38.28 22.09
N LYS A 604 -3.03 -37.88 22.32
CA LYS A 604 -3.52 -37.51 23.66
C LYS A 604 -4.04 -38.72 24.44
N SER A 605 -4.60 -39.72 23.74
CA SER A 605 -5.13 -40.97 24.30
C SER A 605 -5.09 -42.09 23.24
N ARG A 606 -5.41 -43.34 23.60
CA ARG A 606 -5.24 -44.53 22.74
C ARG A 606 -5.88 -44.42 21.34
N ASP A 607 -6.90 -43.58 21.15
CA ASP A 607 -7.59 -43.37 19.85
C ASP A 607 -7.67 -41.90 19.36
N GLU A 608 -7.12 -40.92 20.09
CA GLU A 608 -7.21 -39.50 19.71
C GLU A 608 -5.84 -38.88 19.40
N SER A 609 -5.59 -38.62 18.12
CA SER A 609 -4.44 -37.84 17.66
C SER A 609 -4.84 -36.41 17.35
N VAL A 610 -4.16 -35.44 17.95
CA VAL A 610 -4.40 -34.01 17.72
C VAL A 610 -3.23 -33.42 16.94
N VAL A 611 -3.54 -32.58 15.95
CA VAL A 611 -2.53 -31.86 15.18
C VAL A 611 -2.07 -30.63 15.97
N MET A 612 -0.77 -30.59 16.28
CA MET A 612 -0.11 -29.47 16.92
C MET A 612 0.76 -28.73 15.89
N VAL A 613 0.63 -27.41 15.86
CA VAL A 613 1.40 -26.51 15.00
C VAL A 613 2.45 -25.82 15.86
N ARG A 614 3.73 -25.91 15.49
CA ARG A 614 4.84 -25.33 16.25
C ARG A 614 5.80 -24.54 15.36
N PRO A 615 6.19 -23.31 15.75
CA PRO A 615 7.21 -22.56 15.03
C PRO A 615 8.62 -23.04 15.39
N PHE A 616 9.56 -22.89 14.46
CA PHE A 616 10.98 -23.02 14.77
C PHE A 616 11.50 -21.75 15.44
N THR A 617 12.09 -21.91 16.63
CA THR A 617 12.55 -20.80 17.47
C THR A 617 14.04 -20.48 17.32
N MET A 618 14.70 -21.05 16.31
CA MET A 618 16.08 -20.69 15.98
C MET A 618 16.13 -19.27 15.40
N VAL A 619 17.15 -18.48 15.73
CA VAL A 619 17.27 -17.06 15.36
C VAL A 619 17.02 -16.81 13.86
N PRO A 620 17.63 -17.56 12.90
CA PRO A 620 17.35 -17.38 11.48
C PRO A 620 15.87 -17.52 11.11
N ASN A 621 15.19 -18.49 11.71
CA ASN A 621 13.80 -18.84 11.44
C ASN A 621 12.85 -17.82 12.07
N VAL A 622 13.18 -17.33 13.28
CA VAL A 622 12.45 -16.24 13.94
C VAL A 622 12.56 -14.94 13.14
N ILE A 623 13.73 -14.63 12.59
CA ILE A 623 13.93 -13.46 11.71
C ILE A 623 13.03 -13.57 10.46
N GLU A 624 12.99 -14.73 9.83
CA GLU A 624 12.16 -14.95 8.65
C GLU A 624 10.66 -14.92 8.97
N LEU A 625 10.22 -15.58 10.04
CA LEU A 625 8.83 -15.50 10.52
C LEU A 625 8.45 -14.07 10.92
N SER A 626 9.40 -13.33 11.51
CA SER A 626 9.18 -11.93 11.91
C SER A 626 8.86 -11.07 10.71
N TYR A 627 9.52 -11.30 9.56
CA TYR A 627 9.21 -10.61 8.30
C TYR A 627 7.72 -10.65 7.96
N TYR A 628 7.11 -11.84 8.02
CA TYR A 628 5.68 -12.02 7.73
C TYR A 628 4.78 -11.44 8.83
N SER A 629 5.17 -11.61 10.10
CA SER A 629 4.40 -11.09 11.25
C SER A 629 4.35 -9.55 11.30
N ASN A 630 5.40 -8.88 10.79
CA ASN A 630 5.61 -7.45 10.99
C ASN A 630 4.61 -6.57 10.23
N VAL A 631 3.88 -7.12 9.26
CA VAL A 631 2.78 -6.40 8.59
C VAL A 631 1.69 -5.99 9.60
N LEU A 632 1.40 -6.85 10.59
CA LEU A 632 0.38 -6.61 11.61
C LEU A 632 0.84 -5.66 12.73
N LEU A 633 2.15 -5.41 12.88
CA LEU A 633 2.64 -4.48 13.90
C LEU A 633 2.10 -3.07 13.72
N SER A 634 1.98 -2.60 12.47
CA SER A 634 1.42 -1.28 12.16
C SER A 634 0.01 -1.07 12.71
N HIS A 635 -0.76 -2.15 12.87
CA HIS A 635 -2.11 -2.09 13.40
C HIS A 635 -2.12 -1.98 14.93
N PHE A 636 -1.27 -2.74 15.62
CA PHE A 636 -1.23 -2.81 17.09
C PHE A 636 -0.21 -1.85 17.73
N VAL A 637 0.50 -1.04 16.94
CA VAL A 637 1.64 -0.26 17.44
C VAL A 637 1.22 0.76 18.52
N LEU A 638 0.15 1.53 18.28
CA LEU A 638 -0.33 2.52 19.25
C LEU A 638 -0.90 1.86 20.50
N ASP A 639 -1.72 0.82 20.35
CA ASP A 639 -2.20 -0.02 21.45
C ASP A 639 -1.03 -0.55 22.29
N SER A 640 0.02 -1.04 21.64
CA SER A 640 1.22 -1.56 22.30
C SER A 640 1.99 -0.47 23.05
N VAL A 641 2.07 0.75 22.52
CA VAL A 641 2.71 1.89 23.20
C VAL A 641 1.94 2.25 24.46
N VAL A 642 0.61 2.37 24.38
CA VAL A 642 -0.23 2.69 25.55
C VAL A 642 -0.12 1.59 26.61
N VAL A 643 -0.20 0.31 26.22
CA VAL A 643 -0.03 -0.82 27.15
C VAL A 643 1.37 -0.83 27.77
N THR A 644 2.41 -0.51 27.00
CA THR A 644 3.78 -0.42 27.52
C THR A 644 3.93 0.73 28.51
N ALA A 645 3.31 1.89 28.23
CA ALA A 645 3.27 3.03 29.15
C ALA A 645 2.57 2.68 30.48
N LEU A 646 1.45 1.97 30.41
CA LEU A 646 0.75 1.47 31.60
C LEU A 646 1.63 0.52 32.42
N TYR A 647 2.28 -0.45 31.76
CA TYR A 647 3.14 -1.42 32.44
C TYR A 647 4.38 -0.77 33.09
N SER A 648 4.98 0.22 32.45
CA SER A 648 6.11 0.95 33.02
C SER A 648 5.73 1.78 34.24
N LEU A 649 4.55 2.42 34.21
CA LEU A 649 4.05 3.17 35.37
C LEU A 649 3.74 2.24 36.54
N LEU A 650 3.13 1.08 36.27
CA LEU A 650 2.90 0.04 37.28
C LEU A 650 4.20 -0.52 37.89
N SER A 651 5.25 -0.66 37.08
CA SER A 651 6.54 -1.19 37.56
C SER A 651 7.36 -0.15 38.35
N ALA A 652 7.07 1.14 38.16
CA ALA A 652 7.77 2.23 38.83
C ALA A 652 7.22 2.53 40.24
N ASP A 653 5.98 2.15 40.53
CA ASP A 653 5.39 2.31 41.86
C ASP A 653 5.78 1.13 42.77
N PRO A 654 6.48 1.37 43.89
CA PRO A 654 6.83 0.31 44.85
C PRO A 654 5.62 -0.27 45.59
N ASN A 655 4.47 0.41 45.56
CA ASN A 655 3.26 -0.06 46.21
C ASN A 655 2.39 -0.89 45.24
N PRO A 656 1.96 -2.11 45.63
CA PRO A 656 1.07 -2.89 44.77
C PRO A 656 -0.27 -2.15 44.58
N PRO A 657 -0.88 -2.22 43.38
CA PRO A 657 -2.15 -1.57 43.13
C PRO A 657 -3.21 -2.05 44.13
N ALA A 658 -3.94 -1.12 44.73
CA ALA A 658 -5.00 -1.44 45.67
C ALA A 658 -6.10 -2.25 44.95
N MET A 659 -6.46 -3.40 45.51
CA MET A 659 -7.55 -4.23 44.99
C MET A 659 -8.88 -3.74 45.53
N VAL A 660 -9.78 -3.34 44.64
CA VAL A 660 -11.19 -3.07 44.97
C VAL A 660 -12.04 -4.13 44.28
N GLY A 661 -12.46 -5.15 45.03
CA GLY A 661 -13.19 -6.30 44.47
C GLY A 661 -12.32 -7.14 43.53
N SER A 662 -12.73 -7.26 42.27
CA SER A 662 -12.00 -7.96 41.19
C SER A 662 -11.10 -7.06 40.34
N TYR A 663 -11.05 -5.76 40.65
CA TYR A 663 -10.34 -4.76 39.85
C TYR A 663 -9.11 -4.21 40.57
N GLN A 664 -8.05 -3.98 39.80
CA GLN A 664 -6.85 -3.26 40.25
C GLN A 664 -7.07 -1.76 40.07
N VAL A 665 -7.02 -0.99 41.16
CA VAL A 665 -7.02 0.47 41.09
C VAL A 665 -5.63 0.94 40.70
N LEU A 666 -5.53 1.65 39.58
CA LEU A 666 -4.29 2.21 39.09
C LEU A 666 -3.97 3.51 39.85
N PRO A 667 -2.73 3.70 40.35
CA PRO A 667 -2.37 4.87 41.18
C PRO A 667 -2.03 6.13 40.37
N PHE A 668 -2.25 6.13 39.05
CA PHE A 668 -1.83 7.20 38.15
C PHE A 668 -2.99 7.75 37.31
N THR A 669 -2.86 9.01 36.87
CA THR A 669 -3.89 9.69 36.07
C THR A 669 -3.78 9.37 34.58
N GLU A 670 -4.87 9.59 33.82
CA GLU A 670 -4.86 9.44 32.36
C GLU A 670 -3.82 10.34 31.69
N GLU A 671 -3.65 11.57 32.20
CA GLU A 671 -2.64 12.53 31.71
C GLU A 671 -1.21 11.98 31.84
N GLN A 672 -0.90 11.28 32.94
CA GLN A 672 0.41 10.66 33.13
C GLN A 672 0.66 9.54 32.12
N VAL A 673 -0.36 8.73 31.82
CA VAL A 673 -0.29 7.68 30.79
C VAL A 673 -0.06 8.30 29.41
N GLN A 674 -0.81 9.35 29.08
CA GLN A 674 -0.68 10.06 27.82
C GLN A 674 0.72 10.66 27.66
N GLN A 675 1.24 11.34 28.68
CA GLN A 675 2.58 11.94 28.62
C GLN A 675 3.67 10.89 28.40
N PHE A 676 3.61 9.77 29.13
CA PHE A 676 4.60 8.71 28.98
C PHE A 676 4.47 7.99 27.62
N ALA A 677 3.24 7.81 27.12
CA ALA A 677 3.00 7.27 25.78
C ALA A 677 3.57 8.18 24.68
N LEU A 678 3.47 9.50 24.84
CA LEU A 678 4.10 10.47 23.92
C LEU A 678 5.63 10.38 23.95
N ASP A 679 6.23 10.28 25.14
CA ASP A 679 7.67 10.14 25.28
C ASP A 679 8.16 8.80 24.65
N LEU A 680 7.41 7.71 24.79
CA LEU A 680 7.68 6.46 24.07
C LEU A 680 7.56 6.59 22.55
N CYS A 681 6.54 7.32 22.07
CA CYS A 681 6.40 7.61 20.64
C CYS A 681 7.60 8.41 20.09
N GLU A 682 8.16 9.32 20.89
CA GLU A 682 9.36 10.10 20.51
C GLU A 682 10.59 9.21 20.32
N VAL A 683 10.77 8.20 21.18
CA VAL A 683 11.85 7.22 21.02
C VAL A 683 11.64 6.35 19.77
N LEU A 684 10.39 5.93 19.53
CA LEU A 684 10.03 4.99 18.47
C LEU A 684 9.71 5.65 17.12
N GLN A 685 9.78 6.98 17.02
CA GLN A 685 9.44 7.75 15.80
C GLN A 685 10.33 7.39 14.59
N PHE A 686 11.51 6.84 14.85
CA PHE A 686 12.45 6.41 13.81
C PHE A 686 12.11 5.03 13.22
N GLU A 687 11.20 4.30 13.87
CA GLU A 687 10.78 2.96 13.46
C GLU A 687 9.33 2.94 12.97
N PHE A 688 8.47 3.79 13.52
CA PHE A 688 7.03 3.77 13.22
C PHE A 688 6.48 5.14 12.83
N ILE A 689 5.44 5.10 12.00
CA ILE A 689 4.55 6.24 11.73
C ILE A 689 3.23 5.92 12.42
N PHE A 690 3.00 6.56 13.57
CA PHE A 690 1.87 6.27 14.44
C PHE A 690 0.54 6.80 13.89
N THR A 691 0.54 7.99 13.31
CA THR A 691 -0.65 8.68 12.82
C THR A 691 -0.37 9.36 11.49
N GLN A 692 -1.45 9.73 10.79
CA GLN A 692 -1.33 10.65 9.65
C GLN A 692 -0.81 12.01 10.14
N PRO A 693 0.07 12.68 9.38
CA PRO A 693 0.65 13.97 9.79
C PRO A 693 -0.36 15.13 9.86
N CYS A 694 -1.56 14.96 9.30
CA CYS A 694 -2.67 15.90 9.45
C CYS A 694 -3.45 15.73 10.78
N ARG A 695 -3.13 14.72 11.59
CA ARG A 695 -3.76 14.43 12.88
C ARG A 695 -2.74 14.60 14.01
N GLN A 696 -3.18 15.18 15.13
CA GLN A 696 -2.40 15.28 16.36
C GLN A 696 -2.21 13.91 17.02
N LEU A 697 -1.01 13.65 17.53
CA LEU A 697 -0.67 12.36 18.12
C LEU A 697 -1.42 12.14 19.44
N GLU A 698 -1.60 13.21 20.21
CA GLU A 698 -2.34 13.26 21.47
C GLU A 698 -3.75 12.72 21.29
N THR A 699 -4.48 13.25 20.30
CA THR A 699 -5.84 12.79 19.98
C THR A 699 -5.91 11.32 19.58
N ALA A 700 -4.83 10.76 19.01
CA ALA A 700 -4.82 9.35 18.63
C ALA A 700 -4.54 8.45 19.84
N ILE A 701 -3.77 8.91 20.82
CA ILE A 701 -3.57 8.20 22.09
C ILE A 701 -4.87 8.22 22.90
N GLU A 702 -5.57 9.35 22.94
CA GLU A 702 -6.90 9.49 23.55
C GLU A 702 -7.93 8.54 22.93
N ASP A 703 -7.94 8.39 21.61
CA ASP A 703 -8.80 7.41 20.92
C ASP A 703 -8.52 5.98 21.41
N VAL A 704 -7.24 5.61 21.57
CA VAL A 704 -6.85 4.27 22.03
C VAL A 704 -7.28 4.04 23.48
N LEU A 705 -7.08 5.03 24.35
CA LEU A 705 -7.56 4.96 25.73
C LEU A 705 -9.09 4.83 25.79
N THR A 706 -9.80 5.55 24.94
CA THR A 706 -11.26 5.44 24.76
C THR A 706 -11.66 4.06 24.25
N GLN A 707 -10.91 3.49 23.30
CA GLN A 707 -11.14 2.13 22.82
C GLN A 707 -10.90 1.08 23.91
N PHE A 708 -9.88 1.26 24.76
CA PHE A 708 -9.62 0.36 25.89
C PHE A 708 -10.73 0.44 26.94
N ARG A 709 -11.32 1.62 27.16
CA ARG A 709 -12.51 1.78 28.00
C ARG A 709 -13.72 1.06 27.40
N TYR A 710 -13.96 1.24 26.10
CA TYR A 710 -15.06 0.56 25.40
C TYR A 710 -14.92 -0.97 25.43
N LYS A 711 -13.69 -1.49 25.36
CA LYS A 711 -13.39 -2.93 25.49
C LYS A 711 -13.37 -3.43 26.93
N GLU A 712 -13.70 -2.58 27.91
CA GLU A 712 -13.66 -2.87 29.35
C GLU A 712 -12.28 -3.35 29.84
N ILE A 713 -11.22 -2.97 29.12
CA ILE A 713 -9.82 -3.22 29.53
C ILE A 713 -9.42 -2.23 30.62
N LEU A 714 -9.89 -0.99 30.51
CA LEU A 714 -9.74 0.07 31.50
C LEU A 714 -11.11 0.52 31.97
N LEU A 715 -11.25 0.76 33.27
CA LEU A 715 -12.46 1.34 33.86
C LEU A 715 -12.11 2.69 34.48
N CYS A 716 -12.84 3.74 34.13
CA CYS A 716 -12.77 5.00 34.86
C CYS A 716 -13.66 4.90 36.09
N SER A 717 -13.07 5.05 37.27
CA SER A 717 -13.85 5.31 38.48
C SER A 717 -14.44 6.71 38.37
N GLU A 718 -15.73 6.83 38.03
CA GLU A 718 -16.45 8.04 38.40
C GLU A 718 -16.43 8.11 39.94
N VAL A 719 -16.02 9.25 40.50
CA VAL A 719 -15.96 9.60 41.94
C VAL A 719 -14.66 9.26 42.68
N CYS A 720 -13.70 10.19 42.64
CA CYS A 720 -12.81 10.51 43.75
C CYS A 720 -13.10 11.93 44.26
N HIS A 721 -14.32 12.12 44.80
CA HIS A 721 -14.63 13.23 45.70
C HIS A 721 -15.01 12.65 47.07
N VAL A 722 -14.16 11.86 47.71
CA VAL A 722 -14.34 11.62 49.15
C VAL A 722 -13.02 11.35 49.87
N TYR A 723 -12.79 12.15 50.90
CA TYR A 723 -11.82 12.07 52.00
C TYR A 723 -10.37 12.55 51.78
N SER A 724 -10.20 13.86 51.97
CA SER A 724 -9.02 14.42 52.64
C SER A 724 -9.07 14.02 54.13
N PRO A 725 -8.03 13.42 54.73
CA PRO A 725 -7.94 13.33 56.18
C PRO A 725 -7.35 14.64 56.73
N VAL A 726 -8.00 15.15 57.78
CA VAL A 726 -7.47 16.17 58.70
C VAL A 726 -6.35 15.56 59.54
#